data_AF-A0A916I9N3-F1
#
_entry.id   AF-A0A916I9N3-F1
#
_cell.length_a   1.000
_cell.length_b   1.000
_cell.length_c   1.000
_cell.angle_alpha   90.00
_cell.angle_beta   90.00
_cell.angle_gamma   90.00
#
_symmetry.space_group_name_H-M   'P 1'
#
loop_
_entity.id
_entity.type
_entity.pdbx_description
1 polymer ?
#
loop_
_entity_poly.entity_id
_entity_poly.type
_entity_poly.pdbx_seq_one_letter_code
_entity_poly.pdbx_strand_id
1 'polypeptide(L)'
;MLAEEGRVALAGLVVASDARAKTLASSADVPVHVGFRPELLDGVDAVDIATPAATHDELVAACLPHVHVLVEKPLAGDAAAARRLHALAHQHGRVLMTGHVYHHHPLTVLLRETLAQIEEAPQTLELTFTNPPDARSQALDPFAEWLHVFDLLRICAPAAVSTCNAWRDGEMAHASVSTRDGTRAQLHFGWRGPEPIRRLKLAYGDRHVSADFLDGNLTLQWRERTEKQWVGVRPVALRRELAHFLDVLARRSEPMPSPAQVEATLALAARARDSARGGATATARPRGSRSSRPRVAVLGGGVFGATCAIELGASCDVTLFERHSALLTEASYLNQWRHHSGFHYPRSLETIQEVQRTKADFESVYEPAILRDIDAYYAVSAWGSEITAQRYVATCQANGLRYREIAPPRDIVYPERLSVCLHTDEAVVEIGKLGKLLMKSLRGHRHVDLRLSTEVKSGRLLPDGRKQLAVAGERPLEPYDFLINATYANSNRVTSWFGFPLRPLRFDLLEMAVVEIPKARRFMMTILDAPFTSLTSVGSGDLFMLSHIHQSILASQVPPDGLPPKWKSWSSNRDNLMRHGLRYLPILERARHVESRVGVRTVEAYSEDYDGRPTVLTPHGFGCWSVLGGKIVTAVSNARELAAQIERESAALRA
;
A
#
# COMPACT_ATOMS: atom_id res chain seq x y z
N MET A 1 -11.86 38.42 10.36
CA MET A 1 -11.17 38.37 9.04
C MET A 1 -11.84 39.28 8.01
N LEU A 2 -12.83 38.83 7.22
CA LEU A 2 -13.36 39.66 6.12
C LEU A 2 -14.05 40.95 6.59
N ALA A 3 -14.64 40.94 7.80
CA ALA A 3 -15.19 42.14 8.42
C ALA A 3 -14.11 43.16 8.80
N GLU A 4 -12.97 42.70 9.33
CA GLU A 4 -11.82 43.56 9.66
C GLU A 4 -11.19 44.17 8.39
N GLU A 5 -11.31 43.47 7.25
CA GLU A 5 -10.91 43.98 5.93
C GLU A 5 -11.94 44.94 5.31
N GLY A 6 -13.06 45.20 5.98
CA GLY A 6 -14.14 46.06 5.48
C GLY A 6 -14.90 45.48 4.27
N ARG A 7 -14.76 44.17 4.01
CA ARG A 7 -15.42 43.50 2.87
C ARG A 7 -16.85 43.08 3.16
N VAL A 8 -17.19 42.91 4.44
CA VAL A 8 -18.54 42.55 4.92
C VAL A 8 -18.83 43.29 6.23
N ALA A 9 -20.10 43.52 6.53
CA ALA A 9 -20.55 43.91 7.85
C ALA A 9 -21.24 42.71 8.51
N LEU A 10 -20.85 42.36 9.74
CA LEU A 10 -21.51 41.28 10.48
C LEU A 10 -22.78 41.84 11.13
N ALA A 11 -23.94 41.32 10.74
CA ALA A 11 -25.23 41.76 11.29
C ALA A 11 -25.52 41.16 12.68
N GLY A 12 -25.01 39.95 12.95
CA GLY A 12 -25.20 39.25 14.22
C GLY A 12 -24.68 37.82 14.19
N LEU A 13 -24.73 37.16 15.34
CA LEU A 13 -24.43 35.74 15.51
C LEU A 13 -25.66 35.02 16.08
N VAL A 14 -25.90 33.80 15.62
CA VAL A 14 -26.97 32.94 16.14
C VAL A 14 -26.36 31.67 16.71
N VAL A 15 -26.73 31.31 17.93
CA VAL A 15 -26.23 30.12 18.61
C VAL A 15 -27.35 29.29 19.23
N ALA A 16 -27.08 28.00 19.42
CA ALA A 16 -28.09 27.05 19.90
C ALA A 16 -28.43 27.17 21.40
N SER A 17 -27.57 27.78 22.22
CA SER A 17 -27.76 27.80 23.67
C SER A 17 -27.40 29.14 24.32
N ASP A 18 -28.12 29.47 25.39
CA ASP A 18 -27.86 30.64 26.24
C ASP A 18 -26.43 30.65 26.77
N ALA A 19 -25.88 29.49 27.12
CA ALA A 19 -24.52 29.36 27.61
C ALA A 19 -23.50 29.84 26.54
N ARG A 20 -23.69 29.44 25.28
CA ARG A 20 -22.82 29.87 24.19
C ARG A 20 -23.03 31.35 23.86
N ALA A 21 -24.27 31.84 23.93
CA ALA A 21 -24.57 33.25 23.69
C ALA A 21 -23.88 34.14 24.72
N LYS A 22 -23.98 33.80 26.02
CA LYS A 22 -23.27 34.52 27.09
C LYS A 22 -21.75 34.53 26.90
N THR A 23 -21.19 33.42 26.42
CA THR A 23 -19.75 33.31 26.16
C THR A 23 -19.29 34.20 25.01
N LEU A 24 -20.10 34.32 23.95
CA LEU A 24 -19.73 35.11 22.77
C LEU A 24 -20.10 36.58 22.91
N ALA A 25 -21.18 36.92 23.62
CA ALA A 25 -21.65 38.30 23.80
C ALA A 25 -20.61 39.20 24.49
N SER A 26 -19.68 38.64 25.27
CA SER A 26 -18.59 39.39 25.90
C SER A 26 -17.43 39.72 24.97
N SER A 27 -17.37 39.11 23.78
CA SER A 27 -16.24 39.23 22.84
C SER A 27 -16.65 39.55 21.40
N ALA A 28 -17.95 39.50 21.09
CA ALA A 28 -18.47 39.85 19.78
C ALA A 28 -18.95 41.30 19.76
N ASP A 29 -18.51 42.06 18.76
CA ASP A 29 -18.95 43.44 18.52
C ASP A 29 -20.34 43.51 17.84
N VAL A 30 -21.08 42.39 17.81
CA VAL A 30 -22.35 42.24 17.11
C VAL A 30 -23.39 41.56 18.00
N PRO A 31 -24.69 41.78 17.75
CA PRO A 31 -25.76 41.11 18.48
C PRO A 31 -25.62 39.58 18.44
N VAL A 32 -25.78 38.92 19.60
CA VAL A 32 -25.77 37.46 19.72
C VAL A 32 -27.15 36.97 20.12
N HIS A 33 -27.77 36.16 19.26
CA HIS A 33 -29.12 35.62 19.44
C HIS A 33 -29.08 34.13 19.78
N VAL A 34 -30.05 33.69 20.58
CA VAL A 34 -30.27 32.28 20.90
C VAL A 34 -31.41 31.75 20.04
N GLY A 35 -31.12 30.71 19.26
CA GLY A 35 -32.06 30.09 18.32
C GLY A 35 -32.25 30.91 17.06
N PHE A 36 -32.39 30.22 15.92
CA PHE A 36 -32.71 30.85 14.65
C PHE A 36 -34.20 31.18 14.57
N ARG A 37 -34.51 32.37 14.03
CA ARG A 37 -35.87 32.79 13.66
C ARG A 37 -35.79 33.61 12.36
N PRO A 38 -36.74 33.47 11.41
CA PRO A 38 -36.66 34.15 10.12
C PRO A 38 -36.54 35.67 10.18
N GLU A 39 -37.10 36.30 11.22
CA GLU A 39 -37.05 37.77 11.38
C GLU A 39 -35.62 38.29 11.61
N LEU A 40 -34.68 37.43 12.01
CA LEU A 40 -33.27 37.79 12.14
C LEU A 40 -32.58 38.00 10.78
N LEU A 41 -33.24 37.63 9.68
CA LEU A 41 -32.72 37.79 8.32
C LEU A 41 -33.09 39.14 7.70
N ASP A 42 -33.89 39.96 8.37
CA ASP A 42 -34.29 41.28 7.86
C ASP A 42 -33.06 42.19 7.71
N GLY A 43 -32.81 42.64 6.48
CA GLY A 43 -31.64 43.47 6.15
C GLY A 43 -30.31 42.71 6.07
N VAL A 44 -30.33 41.38 6.08
CA VAL A 44 -29.15 40.52 5.91
C VAL A 44 -29.04 40.05 4.46
N ASP A 45 -27.87 40.15 3.84
CA ASP A 45 -27.65 39.68 2.47
C ASP A 45 -27.39 38.16 2.41
N ALA A 46 -26.61 37.63 3.36
CA ALA A 46 -26.18 36.25 3.38
C ALA A 46 -25.95 35.72 4.80
N VAL A 47 -26.03 34.40 4.95
CA VAL A 47 -25.72 33.68 6.20
C VAL A 47 -24.62 32.64 5.98
N ASP A 48 -23.79 32.45 7.01
CA ASP A 48 -22.81 31.38 7.14
C ASP A 48 -23.27 30.38 8.21
N ILE A 49 -23.66 29.19 7.79
CA ILE A 49 -24.23 28.14 8.64
C ILE A 49 -23.12 27.14 9.01
N ALA A 50 -22.52 27.34 10.19
CA ALA A 50 -21.49 26.48 10.78
C ALA A 50 -22.04 25.66 11.97
N THR A 51 -23.25 25.12 11.83
CA THR A 51 -23.95 24.33 12.85
C THR A 51 -23.61 22.83 12.77
N PRO A 52 -24.07 21.97 13.69
CA PRO A 52 -23.96 20.53 13.49
C PRO A 52 -24.68 20.08 12.21
N ALA A 53 -24.08 19.14 11.47
CA ALA A 53 -24.58 18.67 10.17
C ALA A 53 -26.07 18.29 10.15
N ALA A 54 -26.60 17.74 11.26
CA ALA A 54 -27.99 17.33 11.37
C ALA A 54 -29.01 18.48 11.26
N THR A 55 -28.61 19.73 11.48
CA THR A 55 -29.50 20.90 11.40
C THR A 55 -29.45 21.61 10.04
N HIS A 56 -28.57 21.19 9.13
CA HIS A 56 -28.33 21.92 7.88
C HIS A 56 -29.56 21.92 6.96
N ASP A 57 -30.21 20.76 6.77
CA ASP A 57 -31.38 20.65 5.89
C ASP A 57 -32.47 21.66 6.24
N GLU A 58 -32.82 21.76 7.52
CA GLU A 58 -33.88 22.66 8.01
C GLU A 58 -33.45 24.13 7.94
N LEU A 59 -32.24 24.45 8.44
CA LEU A 59 -31.76 25.83 8.49
C LEU A 59 -31.53 26.41 7.09
N VAL A 60 -30.90 25.64 6.20
CA VAL A 60 -30.68 26.08 4.81
C VAL A 60 -32.02 26.31 4.12
N ALA A 61 -32.96 25.36 4.24
CA ALA A 61 -34.29 25.51 3.63
C ALA A 61 -35.06 26.73 4.17
N ALA A 62 -34.92 27.05 5.46
CA ALA A 62 -35.55 28.21 6.07
C ALA A 62 -34.89 29.54 5.66
N CYS A 63 -33.59 29.55 5.34
CA CYS A 63 -32.86 30.77 4.95
C CYS A 63 -32.99 31.12 3.46
N LEU A 64 -33.01 30.12 2.57
CA LEU A 64 -32.99 30.33 1.11
C LEU A 64 -34.12 31.18 0.53
N PRO A 65 -35.33 31.27 1.11
CA PRO A 65 -36.34 32.21 0.63
C PRO A 65 -35.94 33.67 0.82
N HIS A 66 -35.07 33.96 1.79
CA HIS A 66 -34.77 35.31 2.24
C HIS A 66 -33.37 35.77 1.82
N VAL A 67 -32.35 34.91 1.95
CA VAL A 67 -30.93 35.30 1.89
C VAL A 67 -30.07 34.30 1.10
N HIS A 68 -28.86 34.70 0.74
CA HIS A 68 -27.84 33.79 0.21
C HIS A 68 -27.25 32.93 1.35
N VAL A 69 -26.80 31.71 1.05
CA VAL A 69 -26.35 30.76 2.08
C VAL A 69 -24.98 30.19 1.73
N LEU A 70 -24.03 30.33 2.65
CA LEU A 70 -22.85 29.47 2.80
C LEU A 70 -23.13 28.50 3.95
N VAL A 71 -22.84 27.22 3.77
CA VAL A 71 -23.08 26.19 4.81
C VAL A 71 -21.93 25.23 4.89
N GLU A 72 -21.46 24.94 6.09
CA GLU A 72 -20.40 23.97 6.33
C GLU A 72 -20.76 22.58 5.79
N LYS A 73 -19.73 21.80 5.44
CA LYS A 73 -19.94 20.43 4.98
C LYS A 73 -20.42 19.51 6.13
N PRO A 74 -21.23 18.48 5.84
CA PRO A 74 -21.97 18.29 4.59
C PRO A 74 -23.07 19.32 4.38
N LEU A 75 -23.37 19.64 3.12
CA LEU A 75 -24.55 20.46 2.78
C LEU A 75 -25.85 19.88 3.36
N ALA A 76 -26.00 18.55 3.28
CA ALA A 76 -27.21 17.85 3.66
C ALA A 76 -26.91 16.41 4.09
N GLY A 77 -27.90 15.75 4.71
CA GLY A 77 -27.77 14.36 5.17
C GLY A 77 -27.51 13.33 4.06
N ASP A 78 -27.97 13.62 2.83
CA ASP A 78 -27.76 12.79 1.65
C ASP A 78 -27.80 13.60 0.34
N ALA A 79 -27.47 12.93 -0.78
CA ALA A 79 -27.44 13.55 -2.10
C ALA A 79 -28.83 13.99 -2.61
N ALA A 80 -29.92 13.35 -2.18
CA ALA A 80 -31.27 13.74 -2.58
C ALA A 80 -31.70 15.01 -1.85
N ALA A 81 -31.37 15.15 -0.57
CA ALA A 81 -31.57 16.35 0.22
C ALA A 81 -30.75 17.52 -0.34
N ALA A 82 -29.46 17.31 -0.64
CA ALA A 82 -28.63 18.33 -1.30
C ALA A 82 -29.25 18.82 -2.61
N ARG A 83 -29.75 17.91 -3.45
CA ARG A 83 -30.44 18.27 -4.71
C ARG A 83 -31.69 19.10 -4.47
N ARG A 84 -32.50 18.77 -3.45
CA ARG A 84 -33.69 19.56 -3.08
C ARG A 84 -33.31 20.97 -2.65
N LEU A 85 -32.25 21.13 -1.84
CA LEU A 85 -31.78 22.44 -1.39
C LEU A 85 -31.22 23.28 -2.55
N HIS A 86 -30.45 22.69 -3.47
CA HIS A 86 -30.01 23.38 -4.69
C HIS A 86 -31.19 23.82 -5.58
N ALA A 87 -32.22 22.97 -5.72
CA ALA A 87 -33.43 23.33 -6.47
C ALA A 87 -34.19 24.48 -5.79
N LEU A 88 -34.28 24.49 -4.46
CA LEU A 88 -34.89 25.56 -3.68
C LEU A 88 -34.10 26.88 -3.83
N ALA A 89 -32.76 26.81 -3.77
CA ALA A 89 -31.91 27.97 -3.99
C ALA A 89 -32.14 28.57 -5.39
N HIS A 90 -32.20 27.73 -6.41
CA HIS A 90 -32.52 28.15 -7.78
C HIS A 90 -33.93 28.76 -7.88
N GLN A 91 -34.93 28.15 -7.26
CA GLN A 91 -36.31 28.66 -7.23
C GLN A 91 -36.39 30.09 -6.66
N HIS A 92 -35.62 30.38 -5.62
CA HIS A 92 -35.60 31.71 -4.97
C HIS A 92 -34.52 32.65 -5.54
N GLY A 93 -33.79 32.23 -6.58
CA GLY A 93 -32.71 33.02 -7.17
C GLY A 93 -31.56 33.32 -6.18
N ARG A 94 -31.33 32.42 -5.21
CA ARG A 94 -30.29 32.56 -4.19
C ARG A 94 -29.08 31.69 -4.48
N VAL A 95 -27.95 32.13 -3.94
CA VAL A 95 -26.69 31.39 -3.97
C VAL A 95 -26.70 30.43 -2.79
N LEU A 96 -26.37 29.18 -3.05
CA LEU A 96 -26.08 28.15 -2.06
C LEU A 96 -24.70 27.58 -2.33
N MET A 97 -23.77 27.76 -1.40
CA MET A 97 -22.40 27.24 -1.48
C MET A 97 -22.10 26.38 -0.26
N THR A 98 -21.40 25.26 -0.47
CA THR A 98 -20.98 24.36 0.62
C THR A 98 -19.52 24.60 0.98
N GLY A 99 -19.22 24.71 2.28
CA GLY A 99 -17.88 24.91 2.85
C GLY A 99 -16.97 23.69 2.72
N HIS A 100 -16.46 23.44 1.51
CA HIS A 100 -15.44 22.43 1.25
C HIS A 100 -14.05 23.08 1.20
N VAL A 101 -13.53 23.44 2.38
CA VAL A 101 -12.32 24.25 2.54
C VAL A 101 -11.09 23.75 1.78
N TYR A 102 -10.98 22.44 1.52
CA TYR A 102 -9.87 21.88 0.73
C TYR A 102 -9.88 22.30 -0.75
N HIS A 103 -11.00 22.74 -1.34
CA HIS A 103 -10.99 23.37 -2.67
C HIS A 103 -10.18 24.67 -2.70
N HIS A 104 -10.14 25.37 -1.56
CA HIS A 104 -9.48 26.66 -1.39
C HIS A 104 -8.09 26.54 -0.74
N HIS A 105 -7.69 25.32 -0.37
CA HIS A 105 -6.35 25.06 0.14
C HIS A 105 -5.30 25.39 -0.93
N PRO A 106 -4.25 26.17 -0.63
CA PRO A 106 -3.23 26.54 -1.62
C PRO A 106 -2.63 25.35 -2.35
N LEU A 107 -2.41 24.24 -1.63
CA LEU A 107 -1.87 23.02 -2.21
C LEU A 107 -2.83 22.36 -3.20
N THR A 108 -4.15 22.44 -3.00
CA THR A 108 -5.13 21.90 -3.95
C THR A 108 -5.18 22.71 -5.22
N VAL A 109 -5.02 24.04 -5.13
CA VAL A 109 -4.93 24.91 -6.31
C VAL A 109 -3.71 24.52 -7.14
N LEU A 110 -2.54 24.44 -6.50
CA LEU A 110 -1.30 24.02 -7.16
C LEU A 110 -1.39 22.60 -7.73
N LEU A 111 -2.02 21.69 -6.99
CA LEU A 111 -2.26 20.33 -7.44
C LEU A 111 -3.09 20.34 -8.72
N ARG A 112 -4.21 21.07 -8.80
CA ARG A 112 -5.02 21.15 -10.02
C ARG A 112 -4.23 21.70 -11.21
N GLU A 113 -3.43 22.74 -10.99
CA GLU A 113 -2.56 23.31 -12.03
C GLU A 113 -1.54 22.28 -12.53
N THR A 114 -0.95 21.51 -11.61
CA THR A 114 0.00 20.43 -11.93
C THR A 114 -0.68 19.29 -12.70
N LEU A 115 -1.85 18.84 -12.24
CA LEU A 115 -2.59 17.74 -12.85
C LEU A 115 -3.15 18.10 -14.22
N ALA A 116 -3.48 19.38 -14.46
CA ALA A 116 -3.90 19.86 -15.76
C ALA A 116 -2.82 19.75 -16.86
N GLN A 117 -1.55 19.55 -16.48
CA GLN A 117 -0.43 19.32 -17.40
C GLN A 117 -0.19 17.83 -17.71
N ILE A 118 -1.01 16.93 -17.16
CA ILE A 118 -0.91 15.48 -17.37
C ILE A 118 -2.19 15.04 -18.09
N GLU A 119 -2.05 14.57 -19.33
CA GLU A 119 -3.20 14.18 -20.17
C GLU A 119 -3.82 12.85 -19.72
N GLU A 120 -3.00 11.93 -19.22
CA GLU A 120 -3.48 10.62 -18.78
C GLU A 120 -4.16 10.67 -17.41
N ALA A 121 -5.15 9.81 -17.20
CA ALA A 121 -5.71 9.56 -15.88
C ALA A 121 -4.66 8.89 -14.96
N PRO A 122 -4.69 9.16 -13.65
CA PRO A 122 -3.80 8.46 -12.72
C PRO A 122 -4.10 6.96 -12.74
N GLN A 123 -3.06 6.13 -12.78
CA GLN A 123 -3.21 4.69 -12.64
C GLN A 123 -3.60 4.33 -11.21
N THR A 124 -2.93 4.97 -10.25
CA THR A 124 -3.19 4.80 -8.82
C THR A 124 -3.30 6.14 -8.11
N LEU A 125 -4.16 6.15 -7.09
CA LEU A 125 -4.31 7.25 -6.15
C LEU A 125 -4.30 6.66 -4.74
N GLU A 126 -3.49 7.23 -3.85
CA GLU A 126 -3.50 6.88 -2.44
C GLU A 126 -3.69 8.15 -1.63
N LEU A 127 -4.68 8.16 -0.74
CA LEU A 127 -5.02 9.32 0.08
C LEU A 127 -5.14 8.88 1.53
N THR A 128 -4.35 9.51 2.42
CA THR A 128 -4.28 9.18 3.85
C THR A 128 -4.59 10.41 4.70
N PHE A 129 -5.71 10.39 5.40
CA PHE A 129 -6.26 11.50 6.18
C PHE A 129 -6.59 11.02 7.60
N THR A 130 -5.64 11.11 8.53
CA THR A 130 -5.82 10.62 9.91
C THR A 130 -5.61 11.70 10.95
N ASN A 131 -6.33 11.59 12.07
CA ASN A 131 -6.05 12.35 13.29
C ASN A 131 -5.69 11.41 14.44
N PRO A 132 -5.04 11.90 15.49
CA PRO A 132 -4.97 11.16 16.74
C PRO A 132 -6.38 10.89 17.30
N PRO A 133 -6.63 9.71 17.88
CA PRO A 133 -7.92 9.39 18.50
C PRO A 133 -8.15 10.22 19.77
N ASP A 134 -9.41 10.62 19.99
CA ASP A 134 -9.87 11.33 21.19
C ASP A 134 -11.22 10.77 21.69
N ALA A 135 -11.75 11.31 22.80
CA ALA A 135 -13.01 10.81 23.36
C ALA A 135 -14.22 11.04 22.42
N ARG A 136 -14.14 12.02 21.50
CA ARG A 136 -15.23 12.33 20.57
C ARG A 136 -15.17 11.42 19.34
N SER A 137 -13.98 11.08 18.85
CA SER A 137 -13.79 10.29 17.64
C SER A 137 -14.46 8.91 17.70
N GLN A 138 -14.52 8.31 18.90
CA GLN A 138 -15.18 7.03 19.15
C GLN A 138 -16.67 7.00 18.76
N ALA A 139 -17.35 8.14 18.83
CA ALA A 139 -18.78 8.24 18.53
C ALA A 139 -19.07 8.67 17.08
N LEU A 140 -18.05 9.02 16.29
CA LEU A 140 -18.22 9.58 14.96
C LEU A 140 -18.16 8.51 13.87
N ASP A 141 -18.92 8.73 12.79
CA ASP A 141 -18.82 7.93 11.58
C ASP A 141 -17.74 8.50 10.67
N PRO A 142 -16.59 7.84 10.47
CA PRO A 142 -15.51 8.37 9.63
C PRO A 142 -15.98 8.64 8.19
N PHE A 143 -16.97 7.91 7.66
CA PHE A 143 -17.49 8.17 6.32
C PHE A 143 -18.24 9.50 6.20
N ALA A 144 -18.82 10.00 7.29
CA ALA A 144 -19.51 11.28 7.34
C ALA A 144 -18.56 12.45 7.66
N GLU A 145 -17.59 12.23 8.55
CA GLU A 145 -16.67 13.28 8.99
C GLU A 145 -15.65 13.67 7.91
N TRP A 146 -15.18 12.69 7.14
CA TRP A 146 -14.07 12.83 6.21
C TRP A 146 -14.50 13.05 4.74
N LEU A 147 -15.60 13.78 4.50
CA LEU A 147 -16.09 14.06 3.14
C LEU A 147 -15.05 14.67 2.20
N HIS A 148 -14.08 15.43 2.73
CA HIS A 148 -12.97 15.98 1.97
C HIS A 148 -12.13 14.91 1.26
N VAL A 149 -12.05 13.69 1.79
CA VAL A 149 -11.32 12.56 1.18
C VAL A 149 -11.98 12.15 -0.13
N PHE A 150 -13.30 12.00 -0.14
CA PHE A 150 -14.07 11.68 -1.34
C PHE A 150 -14.07 12.82 -2.35
N ASP A 151 -14.07 14.05 -1.87
CA ASP A 151 -14.03 15.25 -2.70
C ASP A 151 -12.65 15.43 -3.37
N LEU A 152 -11.55 15.27 -2.62
CA LEU A 152 -10.18 15.27 -3.16
C LEU A 152 -9.94 14.14 -4.16
N LEU A 153 -10.48 12.95 -3.92
CA LEU A 153 -10.50 11.88 -4.91
C LEU A 153 -11.10 12.37 -6.23
N ARG A 154 -12.25 13.05 -6.18
CA ARG A 154 -12.94 13.55 -7.38
C ARG A 154 -12.22 14.73 -8.04
N ILE A 155 -11.42 15.49 -7.29
CA ILE A 155 -10.53 16.51 -7.86
C ILE A 155 -9.39 15.86 -8.65
N CYS A 156 -8.81 14.77 -8.14
CA CYS A 156 -7.64 14.14 -8.74
C CYS A 156 -8.00 13.10 -9.83
N ALA A 157 -9.18 12.50 -9.73
CA ALA A 157 -9.69 11.47 -10.63
C ALA A 157 -11.17 11.78 -10.97
N PRO A 158 -11.43 12.71 -11.90
CA PRO A 158 -12.76 13.27 -12.14
C PRO A 158 -13.72 12.31 -12.85
N ALA A 159 -13.23 11.22 -13.44
CA ALA A 159 -14.08 10.23 -14.11
C ALA A 159 -15.07 9.57 -13.15
N ALA A 160 -16.21 9.13 -13.69
CA ALA A 160 -17.26 8.50 -12.90
C ALA A 160 -16.76 7.24 -12.17
N VAL A 161 -17.13 7.09 -10.91
CA VAL A 161 -16.82 5.91 -10.10
C VAL A 161 -17.57 4.67 -10.63
N SER A 162 -16.83 3.62 -10.97
CA SER A 162 -17.38 2.32 -11.38
C SER A 162 -17.61 1.42 -10.16
N THR A 163 -16.60 1.25 -9.30
CA THR A 163 -16.66 0.42 -8.08
C THR A 163 -16.26 1.22 -6.85
N CYS A 164 -16.87 0.93 -5.70
CA CYS A 164 -16.48 1.47 -4.40
C CYS A 164 -16.74 0.38 -3.37
N ASN A 165 -15.66 -0.17 -2.82
CA ASN A 165 -15.66 -1.18 -1.78
C ASN A 165 -15.01 -0.56 -0.54
N ALA A 166 -15.68 -0.53 0.60
CA ALA A 166 -15.16 0.09 1.81
C ALA A 166 -15.35 -0.80 3.04
N TRP A 167 -14.54 -0.58 4.07
CA TRP A 167 -14.60 -1.29 5.34
C TRP A 167 -14.13 -0.40 6.49
N ARG A 168 -14.39 -0.83 7.73
CA ARG A 168 -13.90 -0.18 8.95
C ARG A 168 -12.89 -1.07 9.66
N ASP A 169 -11.89 -0.44 10.28
CA ASP A 169 -10.91 -1.03 11.20
C ASP A 169 -10.87 -0.14 12.46
N GLY A 170 -11.76 -0.43 13.43
CA GLY A 170 -11.96 0.43 14.60
C GLY A 170 -12.44 1.85 14.24
N GLU A 171 -11.64 2.85 14.62
CA GLU A 171 -11.87 4.27 14.31
C GLU A 171 -11.31 4.67 12.93
N MET A 172 -10.72 3.74 12.18
CA MET A 172 -10.33 3.92 10.80
C MET A 172 -11.41 3.41 9.85
N ALA A 173 -11.50 4.07 8.70
CA ALA A 173 -12.22 3.63 7.53
C ALA A 173 -11.28 3.60 6.32
N HIS A 174 -11.62 2.68 5.44
CA HIS A 174 -10.87 2.44 4.22
C HIS A 174 -11.84 2.31 3.05
N ALA A 175 -11.45 2.80 1.88
CA ALA A 175 -12.22 2.61 0.66
C ALA A 175 -11.31 2.36 -0.54
N SER A 176 -11.63 1.32 -1.29
CA SER A 176 -11.12 1.03 -2.63
C SER A 176 -12.10 1.50 -3.68
N VAL A 177 -11.68 2.43 -4.53
CA VAL A 177 -12.54 3.05 -5.54
C VAL A 177 -11.91 2.85 -6.91
N SER A 178 -12.66 2.35 -7.88
CA SER A 178 -12.26 2.37 -9.29
C SER A 178 -13.13 3.34 -10.05
N THR A 179 -12.56 4.07 -11.00
CA THR A 179 -13.28 4.95 -11.93
C THR A 179 -13.44 4.28 -13.30
N ARG A 180 -14.22 4.89 -14.20
CA ARG A 180 -14.44 4.39 -15.57
C ARG A 180 -13.24 4.55 -16.50
N ASP A 181 -12.35 5.49 -16.22
CA ASP A 181 -11.10 5.69 -16.98
C ASP A 181 -9.95 4.76 -16.52
N GLY A 182 -10.22 3.90 -15.53
CA GLY A 182 -9.26 2.90 -15.05
C GLY A 182 -8.46 3.31 -13.81
N THR A 183 -8.62 4.54 -13.29
CA THR A 183 -7.99 4.96 -12.03
C THR A 183 -8.41 4.05 -10.88
N ARG A 184 -7.44 3.64 -10.06
CA ARG A 184 -7.69 2.87 -8.83
C ARG A 184 -7.21 3.65 -7.61
N ALA A 185 -8.14 4.01 -6.75
CA ALA A 185 -7.90 4.83 -5.57
C ALA A 185 -7.98 4.02 -4.27
N GLN A 186 -7.10 4.35 -3.32
CA GLN A 186 -7.19 4.00 -1.91
C GLN A 186 -7.38 5.22 -1.07
N LEU A 187 -8.36 5.12 -0.18
CA LEU A 187 -8.67 6.12 0.81
C LEU A 187 -8.47 5.47 2.18
N HIS A 188 -7.61 6.05 3.00
CA HIS A 188 -7.37 5.65 4.38
C HIS A 188 -7.65 6.85 5.27
N PHE A 189 -8.69 6.79 6.09
CA PHE A 189 -9.09 7.96 6.87
C PHE A 189 -9.74 7.59 8.18
N GLY A 190 -9.70 8.49 9.16
CA GLY A 190 -10.22 8.22 10.49
C GLY A 190 -9.26 8.66 11.59
N TRP A 191 -9.28 7.95 12.70
CA TRP A 191 -8.49 8.31 13.87
C TRP A 191 -7.51 7.20 14.26
N ARG A 192 -6.22 7.46 14.04
CA ARG A 192 -5.11 6.54 14.35
C ARG A 192 -3.78 7.28 14.38
N GLY A 193 -2.92 6.86 15.28
CA GLY A 193 -1.54 7.33 15.39
C GLY A 193 -1.37 8.55 16.31
N PRO A 194 -0.13 8.94 16.60
CA PRO A 194 0.18 10.03 17.52
C PRO A 194 0.06 11.42 16.87
N GLU A 195 0.15 11.51 15.54
CA GLU A 195 0.20 12.77 14.78
C GLU A 195 -0.82 12.75 13.63
N PRO A 196 -1.36 13.90 13.23
CA PRO A 196 -2.23 13.98 12.07
C PRO A 196 -1.45 13.70 10.77
N ILE A 197 -2.10 13.07 9.79
CA ILE A 197 -1.56 12.84 8.44
C ILE A 197 -2.55 13.37 7.41
N ARG A 198 -2.08 14.10 6.40
CA ARG A 198 -2.88 14.56 5.25
C ARG A 198 -2.06 14.41 3.98
N ARG A 199 -1.99 13.21 3.43
CA ARG A 199 -1.12 12.89 2.30
C ARG A 199 -1.92 12.38 1.11
N LEU A 200 -1.48 12.79 -0.07
CA LEU A 200 -1.95 12.29 -1.36
C LEU A 200 -0.74 11.81 -2.17
N LYS A 201 -0.90 10.68 -2.85
CA LYS A 201 0.04 10.18 -3.85
C LYS A 201 -0.73 9.77 -5.10
N LEU A 202 -0.17 10.09 -6.25
CA LEU A 202 -0.72 9.76 -7.57
C LEU A 202 0.40 9.18 -8.43
N ALA A 203 0.10 8.15 -9.21
CA ALA A 203 1.02 7.57 -10.18
C ALA A 203 0.44 7.66 -11.60
N TYR A 204 1.26 8.11 -12.54
CA TYR A 204 0.94 8.31 -13.95
C TYR A 204 2.07 7.74 -14.81
N GLY A 205 2.02 6.46 -15.19
CA GLY A 205 3.11 5.89 -15.99
C GLY A 205 4.46 6.06 -15.31
N ASP A 206 5.37 6.86 -15.90
CA ASP A 206 6.70 7.19 -15.37
C ASP A 206 6.75 8.43 -14.46
N ARG A 207 5.59 9.01 -14.10
CA ARG A 207 5.46 10.20 -13.25
C ARG A 207 4.75 9.91 -11.93
N HIS A 208 5.17 10.61 -10.88
CA HIS A 208 4.57 10.54 -9.54
C HIS A 208 4.31 11.94 -9.00
N VAL A 209 3.12 12.16 -8.45
CA VAL A 209 2.80 13.36 -7.70
C VAL A 209 2.55 12.97 -6.25
N SER A 210 3.21 13.64 -5.32
CA SER A 210 2.90 13.52 -3.90
C SER A 210 2.62 14.90 -3.32
N ALA A 211 1.60 14.99 -2.47
CA ALA A 211 1.20 16.21 -1.81
C ALA A 211 1.01 15.95 -0.31
N ASP A 212 1.62 16.79 0.52
CA ASP A 212 1.43 16.80 1.98
C ASP A 212 0.73 18.10 2.38
N PHE A 213 -0.55 18.01 2.73
CA PHE A 213 -1.38 19.16 3.03
C PHE A 213 -1.04 19.80 4.39
N LEU A 214 -0.35 19.11 5.29
CA LEU A 214 0.11 19.71 6.54
C LEU A 214 1.35 20.56 6.33
N ASP A 215 2.31 20.05 5.54
CA ASP A 215 3.55 20.78 5.25
C ASP A 215 3.41 21.78 4.10
N GLY A 216 2.36 21.66 3.28
CA GLY A 216 2.15 22.47 2.08
C GLY A 216 3.13 22.15 0.96
N ASN A 217 3.64 20.91 0.90
CA ASN A 217 4.61 20.47 -0.09
C ASN A 217 3.94 19.66 -1.20
N LEU A 218 4.25 19.99 -2.45
CA LEU A 218 3.95 19.18 -3.63
C LEU A 218 5.27 18.73 -4.26
N THR A 219 5.41 17.45 -4.54
CA THR A 219 6.57 16.88 -5.23
C THR A 219 6.10 16.17 -6.49
N LEU A 220 6.65 16.55 -7.64
CA LEU A 220 6.49 15.86 -8.92
C LEU A 220 7.81 15.15 -9.26
N GLN A 221 7.76 13.85 -9.50
CA GLN A 221 8.91 13.04 -9.87
C GLN A 221 8.65 12.38 -11.22
N TRP A 222 9.67 12.33 -12.07
CA TRP A 222 9.62 11.57 -13.31
C TRP A 222 11.02 11.17 -13.73
N ARG A 223 11.22 9.88 -14.05
CA ARG A 223 12.55 9.31 -14.32
C ARG A 223 13.51 9.66 -13.16
N GLU A 224 14.67 10.24 -13.44
CA GLU A 224 15.66 10.68 -12.44
C GLU A 224 15.46 12.13 -11.96
N ARG A 225 14.36 12.79 -12.33
CA ARG A 225 14.09 14.20 -11.98
C ARG A 225 13.06 14.30 -10.87
N THR A 226 13.28 15.27 -9.98
CA THR A 226 12.36 15.62 -8.89
C THR A 226 12.21 17.14 -8.85
N GLU A 227 10.97 17.61 -8.93
CA GLU A 227 10.58 18.99 -8.68
C GLU A 227 9.77 19.08 -7.39
N LYS A 228 10.08 20.08 -6.57
CA LYS A 228 9.38 20.36 -5.31
C LYS A 228 8.87 21.79 -5.30
N GLN A 229 7.63 21.95 -4.88
CA GLN A 229 6.96 23.23 -4.75
C GLN A 229 6.33 23.33 -3.37
N TRP A 230 6.48 24.49 -2.74
CA TRP A 230 5.99 24.74 -1.38
C TRP A 230 5.05 25.95 -1.37
N VAL A 231 3.86 25.77 -0.83
CA VAL A 231 2.81 26.82 -0.77
C VAL A 231 2.65 27.43 0.62
N GLY A 232 3.45 26.99 1.60
CA GLY A 232 3.32 27.40 3.00
C GLY A 232 2.26 26.63 3.78
N VAL A 233 2.30 26.80 5.11
CA VAL A 233 1.42 26.12 6.08
C VAL A 233 0.37 27.04 6.71
N ARG A 234 0.25 28.29 6.22
CA ARG A 234 -0.68 29.26 6.81
C ARG A 234 -2.13 28.83 6.55
N PRO A 235 -3.04 28.91 7.56
CA PRO A 235 -4.43 28.47 7.43
C PRO A 235 -5.28 29.50 6.65
N VAL A 236 -4.91 29.76 5.40
CA VAL A 236 -5.56 30.77 4.55
C VAL A 236 -6.79 30.22 3.81
N ALA A 237 -7.04 28.91 3.91
CA ALA A 237 -8.08 28.24 3.13
C ALA A 237 -9.49 28.73 3.47
N LEU A 238 -9.83 28.87 4.76
CA LEU A 238 -11.13 29.43 5.19
C LEU A 238 -11.31 30.87 4.70
N ARG A 239 -10.28 31.72 4.83
CA ARG A 239 -10.33 33.09 4.31
C ARG A 239 -10.59 33.12 2.79
N ARG A 240 -9.94 32.23 2.04
CA ARG A 240 -10.12 32.10 0.58
C ARG A 240 -11.51 31.59 0.21
N GLU A 241 -12.06 30.64 0.98
CA GLU A 241 -13.43 30.15 0.81
C GLU A 241 -14.46 31.26 1.01
N LEU A 242 -14.37 31.98 2.14
CA LEU A 242 -15.26 33.10 2.43
C LEU A 242 -15.14 34.20 1.36
N ALA A 243 -13.92 34.51 0.91
CA ALA A 243 -13.70 35.48 -0.16
C ALA A 243 -14.30 35.02 -1.50
N HIS A 244 -14.18 33.72 -1.81
CA HIS A 244 -14.77 33.12 -3.01
C HIS A 244 -16.30 33.19 -2.97
N PHE A 245 -16.91 32.95 -1.82
CA PHE A 245 -18.36 33.12 -1.66
C PHE A 245 -18.81 34.54 -2.02
N LEU A 246 -18.08 35.58 -1.60
CA LEU A 246 -18.38 36.96 -2.01
C LEU A 246 -18.23 37.19 -3.53
N ASP A 247 -17.25 36.55 -4.17
CA ASP A 247 -17.10 36.62 -5.63
C ASP A 247 -18.25 35.91 -6.36
N VAL A 248 -18.79 34.82 -5.79
CA VAL A 248 -20.01 34.17 -6.29
C VAL A 248 -21.23 35.08 -6.15
N LEU A 249 -21.41 35.75 -5.00
CA LEU A 249 -22.49 36.73 -4.80
C LEU A 249 -22.39 37.88 -5.83
N ALA A 250 -21.18 38.33 -6.13
CA ALA A 250 -20.91 39.34 -7.14
C ALA A 250 -20.98 38.84 -8.60
N ARG A 251 -21.34 37.56 -8.82
CA ARG A 251 -21.38 36.90 -10.15
C ARG A 251 -20.06 36.94 -10.92
N ARG A 252 -18.94 36.93 -10.19
CA ARG A 252 -17.58 36.87 -10.74
C ARG A 252 -17.03 35.45 -10.83
N SER A 253 -17.64 34.53 -10.09
CA SER A 253 -17.24 33.12 -9.96
C SER A 253 -18.47 32.22 -9.82
N GLU A 254 -18.28 30.94 -10.13
CA GLU A 254 -19.27 29.88 -9.85
C GLU A 254 -19.06 29.28 -8.45
N PRO A 255 -20.11 28.74 -7.80
CA PRO A 255 -19.97 27.98 -6.56
C PRO A 255 -18.98 26.83 -6.71
N MET A 256 -18.08 26.69 -5.74
CA MET A 256 -17.08 25.64 -5.70
C MET A 256 -17.11 24.94 -4.35
N PRO A 257 -17.28 23.61 -4.28
CA PRO A 257 -17.64 22.69 -5.37
C PRO A 257 -18.98 23.03 -6.02
N SER A 258 -19.15 22.62 -7.28
CA SER A 258 -20.43 22.78 -7.98
C SER A 258 -21.52 21.92 -7.34
N PRO A 259 -22.81 22.24 -7.51
CA PRO A 259 -23.92 21.44 -6.99
C PRO A 259 -23.82 19.95 -7.33
N ALA A 260 -23.49 19.63 -8.59
CA ALA A 260 -23.29 18.26 -9.05
C ALA A 260 -22.10 17.57 -8.35
N GLN A 261 -21.05 18.33 -8.02
CA GLN A 261 -19.93 17.80 -7.26
C GLN A 261 -20.32 17.48 -5.81
N VAL A 262 -21.05 18.36 -5.14
CA VAL A 262 -21.55 18.12 -3.77
C VAL A 262 -22.41 16.85 -3.73
N GLU A 263 -23.36 16.72 -4.64
CA GLU A 263 -24.24 15.54 -4.73
C GLU A 263 -23.46 14.25 -4.98
N ALA A 264 -22.50 14.26 -5.91
CA ALA A 264 -21.68 13.09 -6.21
C ALA A 264 -20.75 12.69 -5.05
N THR A 265 -20.21 13.66 -4.30
CA THR A 265 -19.38 13.41 -3.12
C THR A 265 -20.23 12.77 -2.01
N LEU A 266 -21.43 13.29 -1.73
CA LEU A 266 -22.36 12.70 -0.77
C LEU A 266 -22.79 11.28 -1.18
N ALA A 267 -23.10 11.07 -2.46
CA ALA A 267 -23.47 9.76 -2.99
C ALA A 267 -22.33 8.74 -2.87
N LEU A 268 -21.08 9.15 -3.13
CA LEU A 268 -19.91 8.28 -2.99
C LEU A 268 -19.63 7.94 -1.52
N ALA A 269 -19.71 8.91 -0.61
CA ALA A 269 -19.55 8.68 0.81
C ALA A 269 -20.64 7.74 1.35
N ALA A 270 -21.89 7.93 0.93
CA ALA A 270 -22.98 7.02 1.25
C ALA A 270 -22.74 5.61 0.71
N ARG A 271 -22.32 5.48 -0.56
CA ARG A 271 -21.97 4.19 -1.16
C ARG A 271 -20.83 3.49 -0.40
N ALA A 272 -19.80 4.23 0.00
CA ALA A 272 -18.71 3.70 0.81
C ALA A 272 -19.23 3.24 2.19
N ARG A 273 -20.01 4.08 2.88
CA ARG A 273 -20.62 3.72 4.17
C ARG A 273 -21.51 2.48 4.04
N ASP A 274 -22.32 2.38 3.00
CA ASP A 274 -23.20 1.24 2.77
C ASP A 274 -22.42 -0.02 2.40
N SER A 275 -21.33 0.11 1.62
CA SER A 275 -20.40 -0.98 1.36
C SER A 275 -19.71 -1.46 2.64
N ALA A 276 -19.29 -0.54 3.51
CA ALA A 276 -18.70 -0.86 4.80
C ALA A 276 -19.71 -1.47 5.76
N ARG A 277 -20.98 -1.06 5.71
CA ARG A 277 -22.08 -1.69 6.43
C ARG A 277 -22.43 -3.06 5.86
N GLY A 278 -22.38 -3.26 4.55
CA GLY A 278 -22.52 -4.57 3.90
C GLY A 278 -21.37 -5.52 4.28
N GLY A 279 -20.15 -4.98 4.33
CA GLY A 279 -18.98 -5.63 4.90
C GLY A 279 -19.05 -5.81 6.43
N ALA A 280 -19.87 -5.02 7.13
CA ALA A 280 -20.12 -5.14 8.57
C ALA A 280 -21.39 -5.96 8.90
N THR A 281 -22.34 -6.16 7.98
CA THR A 281 -23.44 -7.13 8.10
C THR A 281 -22.99 -8.50 7.61
N ALA A 282 -21.95 -8.56 6.78
CA ALA A 282 -21.07 -9.72 6.71
C ALA A 282 -20.42 -10.05 8.05
N THR A 283 -20.17 -9.03 8.90
CA THR A 283 -19.70 -9.23 10.28
C THR A 283 -20.84 -9.52 11.28
N ALA A 284 -22.06 -9.03 11.06
CA ALA A 284 -23.24 -9.35 11.84
C ALA A 284 -24.10 -10.42 11.14
N ARG A 285 -23.69 -11.68 11.28
CA ARG A 285 -24.36 -12.85 10.69
C ARG A 285 -25.72 -13.15 11.33
N PRO A 286 -26.69 -13.73 10.59
CA PRO A 286 -27.79 -14.47 11.20
C PRO A 286 -27.21 -15.65 11.98
N ARG A 287 -27.67 -15.86 13.23
CA ARG A 287 -27.33 -17.02 14.06
C ARG A 287 -27.91 -18.30 13.45
N GLY A 288 -27.24 -18.82 12.42
CA GLY A 288 -27.51 -20.11 11.81
C GLY A 288 -26.52 -21.14 12.31
N SER A 289 -27.05 -22.18 12.96
CA SER A 289 -26.35 -23.41 13.36
C SER A 289 -25.49 -23.98 12.22
N ARG A 290 -24.16 -23.79 12.26
CA ARG A 290 -23.15 -24.59 11.54
C ARG A 290 -21.82 -24.53 12.30
N SER A 291 -21.23 -25.70 12.61
CA SER A 291 -19.95 -25.82 13.33
C SER A 291 -18.80 -25.20 12.51
N SER A 292 -17.93 -24.39 13.14
CA SER A 292 -16.54 -24.71 13.56
C SER A 292 -15.48 -24.43 12.47
N ARG A 293 -14.66 -23.37 12.71
CA ARG A 293 -13.49 -22.87 11.93
C ARG A 293 -13.78 -22.05 10.66
N PRO A 294 -13.10 -20.90 10.42
CA PRO A 294 -13.27 -20.10 9.20
C PRO A 294 -12.56 -20.73 8.00
N ARG A 295 -13.05 -20.48 6.80
CA ARG A 295 -12.45 -20.97 5.55
C ARG A 295 -11.50 -19.95 4.94
N VAL A 296 -10.27 -20.37 4.64
CA VAL A 296 -9.25 -19.49 4.07
C VAL A 296 -8.75 -20.04 2.74
N ALA A 297 -8.75 -19.21 1.70
CA ALA A 297 -8.06 -19.52 0.45
C ALA A 297 -6.66 -18.91 0.48
N VAL A 298 -5.62 -19.72 0.25
CA VAL A 298 -4.25 -19.24 0.04
C VAL A 298 -3.88 -19.47 -1.41
N LEU A 299 -3.51 -18.41 -2.12
CA LEU A 299 -3.15 -18.46 -3.53
C LEU A 299 -1.63 -18.34 -3.69
N GLY A 300 -1.01 -19.37 -4.26
CA GLY A 300 0.43 -19.48 -4.51
C GLY A 300 1.13 -20.41 -3.50
N GLY A 301 1.73 -21.49 -4.00
CA GLY A 301 2.52 -22.48 -3.26
C GLY A 301 4.01 -22.17 -3.20
N GLY A 302 4.38 -20.88 -3.28
CA GLY A 302 5.70 -20.41 -2.86
C GLY A 302 5.90 -20.54 -1.35
N VAL A 303 7.08 -20.20 -0.84
CA VAL A 303 7.38 -20.39 0.60
C VAL A 303 6.39 -19.64 1.50
N PHE A 304 6.04 -18.41 1.14
CA PHE A 304 5.09 -17.60 1.93
C PHE A 304 3.70 -18.24 1.98
N GLY A 305 3.11 -18.61 0.83
CA GLY A 305 1.77 -19.20 0.82
C GLY A 305 1.72 -20.59 1.46
N ALA A 306 2.73 -21.42 1.23
CA ALA A 306 2.84 -22.73 1.87
C ALA A 306 2.94 -22.61 3.40
N THR A 307 3.78 -21.69 3.90
CA THR A 307 3.91 -21.43 5.35
C THR A 307 2.64 -20.81 5.93
N CYS A 308 2.02 -19.84 5.26
CA CYS A 308 0.73 -19.28 5.68
C CYS A 308 -0.34 -20.36 5.81
N ALA A 309 -0.42 -21.30 4.87
CA ALA A 309 -1.41 -22.36 4.93
C ALA A 309 -1.20 -23.30 6.13
N ILE A 310 0.06 -23.59 6.49
CA ILE A 310 0.40 -24.39 7.67
C ILE A 310 -0.01 -23.66 8.95
N GLU A 311 0.41 -22.41 9.13
CA GLU A 311 0.12 -21.63 10.34
C GLU A 311 -1.39 -21.40 10.51
N LEU A 312 -2.10 -21.02 9.44
CA LEU A 312 -3.56 -20.84 9.46
C LEU A 312 -4.31 -22.15 9.69
N GLY A 313 -3.73 -23.29 9.32
CA GLY A 313 -4.29 -24.60 9.57
C GLY A 313 -4.53 -24.87 11.06
N ALA A 314 -3.89 -24.15 11.99
CA ALA A 314 -4.13 -24.29 13.42
C ALA A 314 -5.54 -23.81 13.85
N SER A 315 -6.07 -22.75 13.24
CA SER A 315 -7.37 -22.14 13.62
C SER A 315 -8.43 -22.08 12.51
N CYS A 316 -8.04 -22.32 11.25
CA CYS A 316 -8.90 -22.27 10.07
C CYS A 316 -8.94 -23.59 9.28
N ASP A 317 -9.91 -23.70 8.37
CA ASP A 317 -9.92 -24.68 7.27
C ASP A 317 -9.37 -24.02 6.01
N VAL A 318 -8.21 -24.47 5.54
CA VAL A 318 -7.44 -23.80 4.51
C VAL A 318 -7.49 -24.57 3.20
N THR A 319 -7.68 -23.89 2.08
CA THR A 319 -7.36 -24.44 0.75
C THR A 319 -6.16 -23.68 0.17
N LEU A 320 -5.07 -24.39 -0.09
CA LEU A 320 -3.88 -23.84 -0.75
C LEU A 320 -3.90 -24.21 -2.23
N PHE A 321 -3.98 -23.20 -3.09
CA PHE A 321 -3.96 -23.35 -4.55
C PHE A 321 -2.57 -23.05 -5.11
N GLU A 322 -2.01 -24.01 -5.84
CA GLU A 322 -0.76 -23.87 -6.60
C GLU A 322 -1.02 -24.27 -8.05
N ARG A 323 -0.68 -23.38 -8.99
CA ARG A 323 -0.92 -23.59 -10.42
C ARG A 323 -0.02 -24.66 -11.03
N HIS A 324 1.14 -24.90 -10.41
CA HIS A 324 2.12 -25.88 -10.84
C HIS A 324 1.91 -27.22 -10.14
N SER A 325 2.52 -28.27 -10.68
CA SER A 325 2.46 -29.62 -10.11
C SER A 325 3.34 -29.80 -8.85
N ALA A 326 4.09 -28.78 -8.47
CA ALA A 326 4.99 -28.79 -7.31
C ALA A 326 5.04 -27.40 -6.64
N LEU A 327 5.43 -27.40 -5.36
CA LEU A 327 5.65 -26.19 -4.59
C LEU A 327 6.98 -25.51 -4.96
N LEU A 328 7.09 -24.22 -4.62
CA LEU A 328 8.31 -23.43 -4.69
C LEU A 328 8.91 -23.21 -6.10
N THR A 329 8.22 -23.54 -7.19
CA THR A 329 8.82 -23.64 -8.55
C THR A 329 9.25 -22.31 -9.19
N GLU A 330 8.79 -21.16 -8.69
CA GLU A 330 9.10 -19.84 -9.26
C GLU A 330 10.09 -19.07 -8.39
N ALA A 331 9.75 -17.86 -7.92
CA ALA A 331 10.68 -16.99 -7.20
C ALA A 331 11.29 -17.63 -5.93
N SER A 332 10.58 -18.57 -5.29
CA SER A 332 11.13 -19.34 -4.15
C SER A 332 12.24 -20.32 -4.55
N TYR A 333 12.30 -20.78 -5.80
CA TYR A 333 13.40 -21.60 -6.34
C TYR A 333 14.42 -20.75 -7.09
N LEU A 334 13.96 -19.72 -7.81
CA LEU A 334 14.77 -18.85 -8.66
C LEU A 334 15.32 -17.65 -7.86
N ASN A 335 16.13 -17.96 -6.85
CA ASN A 335 16.90 -16.99 -6.07
C ASN A 335 18.26 -17.60 -5.66
N GLN A 336 19.06 -16.84 -4.91
CA GLN A 336 20.43 -17.23 -4.52
C GLN A 336 20.50 -18.21 -3.32
N TRP A 337 19.36 -18.70 -2.84
CA TRP A 337 19.21 -19.71 -1.77
C TRP A 337 19.85 -19.31 -0.43
N ARG A 338 20.10 -18.02 -0.21
CA ARG A 338 20.78 -17.55 1.00
C ARG A 338 19.88 -17.55 2.22
N HIS A 339 20.37 -18.14 3.30
CA HIS A 339 19.86 -17.94 4.65
C HIS A 339 20.63 -16.77 5.30
N HIS A 340 20.25 -15.54 4.93
CA HIS A 340 21.06 -14.36 5.23
C HIS A 340 20.74 -13.76 6.61
N SER A 341 21.75 -13.11 7.21
CA SER A 341 21.68 -12.38 8.49
C SER A 341 21.61 -10.86 8.30
N GLY A 342 21.75 -10.37 7.06
CA GLY A 342 21.66 -8.94 6.73
C GLY A 342 22.92 -8.35 6.07
N PHE A 343 23.99 -9.13 5.92
CA PHE A 343 25.27 -8.69 5.33
C PHE A 343 25.15 -8.15 3.90
N HIS A 344 24.10 -8.55 3.17
CA HIS A 344 23.80 -8.13 1.80
C HIS A 344 23.19 -6.72 1.71
N TYR A 345 22.73 -6.13 2.82
CA TYR A 345 21.96 -4.87 2.82
C TYR A 345 22.62 -3.78 3.69
N PRO A 346 23.91 -3.46 3.48
CA PRO A 346 24.61 -2.57 4.40
C PRO A 346 24.14 -1.11 4.37
N ARG A 347 23.28 -0.76 3.42
CA ARG A 347 22.65 0.57 3.31
C ARG A 347 21.20 0.60 3.83
N SER A 348 20.64 -0.54 4.28
CA SER A 348 19.27 -0.62 4.80
C SER A 348 19.24 -1.21 6.20
N LEU A 349 19.31 -0.32 7.20
CA LEU A 349 19.21 -0.67 8.62
C LEU A 349 17.89 -1.40 8.93
N GLU A 350 16.77 -0.90 8.39
CA GLU A 350 15.45 -1.50 8.55
C GLU A 350 15.44 -2.97 8.10
N THR A 351 16.05 -3.27 6.94
CA THR A 351 16.14 -4.64 6.43
C THR A 351 16.99 -5.53 7.33
N ILE A 352 18.12 -5.04 7.83
CA ILE A 352 18.97 -5.82 8.75
C ILE A 352 18.18 -6.17 10.02
N GLN A 353 17.49 -5.19 10.61
CA GLN A 353 16.70 -5.38 11.82
C GLN A 353 15.50 -6.32 11.61
N GLU A 354 14.80 -6.22 10.47
CA GLU A 354 13.73 -7.16 10.10
C GLU A 354 14.25 -8.60 10.07
N VAL A 355 15.37 -8.83 9.39
CA VAL A 355 15.95 -10.18 9.27
C VAL A 355 16.36 -10.72 10.63
N GLN A 356 17.00 -9.92 11.47
CA GLN A 356 17.39 -10.34 12.82
C GLN A 356 16.20 -10.73 13.69
N ARG A 357 15.09 -10.00 13.59
CA ARG A 357 13.86 -10.31 14.33
C ARG A 357 13.17 -11.59 13.85
N THR A 358 13.28 -11.91 12.56
CA THR A 358 12.46 -12.97 11.93
C THR A 358 13.21 -14.27 11.67
N LYS A 359 14.55 -14.24 11.59
CA LYS A 359 15.41 -15.40 11.27
C LYS A 359 15.21 -16.57 12.24
N ALA A 360 15.10 -16.30 13.54
CA ALA A 360 14.90 -17.34 14.56
C ALA A 360 13.58 -18.11 14.34
N ASP A 361 12.52 -17.44 13.87
CA ASP A 361 11.25 -18.11 13.55
C ASP A 361 11.42 -19.08 12.38
N PHE A 362 12.17 -18.68 11.34
CA PHE A 362 12.44 -19.53 10.19
C PHE A 362 13.29 -20.75 10.58
N GLU A 363 14.37 -20.53 11.34
CA GLU A 363 15.22 -21.60 11.88
C GLU A 363 14.38 -22.57 12.73
N SER A 364 13.47 -22.08 13.57
CA SER A 364 12.65 -22.93 14.45
C SER A 364 11.78 -23.97 13.71
N VAL A 365 11.40 -23.68 12.46
CA VAL A 365 10.52 -24.55 11.66
C VAL A 365 11.30 -25.32 10.59
N TYR A 366 12.31 -24.69 9.99
CA TYR A 366 12.96 -25.19 8.78
C TYR A 366 14.45 -25.50 8.94
N GLU A 367 14.97 -25.58 10.18
CA GLU A 367 16.37 -25.96 10.47
C GLU A 367 16.88 -27.16 9.64
N PRO A 368 16.13 -28.26 9.42
CA PRO A 368 16.63 -29.40 8.64
C PRO A 368 16.91 -29.10 7.16
N ALA A 369 16.43 -27.96 6.64
CA ALA A 369 16.72 -27.48 5.29
C ALA A 369 17.86 -26.45 5.23
N ILE A 370 18.46 -26.09 6.38
CA ILE A 370 19.54 -25.09 6.47
C ILE A 370 20.89 -25.81 6.46
N LEU A 371 21.68 -25.57 5.41
CA LEU A 371 23.04 -26.09 5.28
C LEU A 371 24.02 -25.09 5.89
N ARG A 372 24.51 -25.41 7.10
CA ARG A 372 25.51 -24.62 7.84
C ARG A 372 26.95 -25.05 7.58
N ASP A 373 27.16 -26.26 7.05
CA ASP A 373 28.46 -26.76 6.60
C ASP A 373 28.84 -26.14 5.24
N ILE A 374 29.15 -24.84 5.29
CA ILE A 374 29.50 -24.00 4.15
C ILE A 374 30.36 -22.82 4.61
N ASP A 375 31.40 -22.50 3.84
CA ASP A 375 32.16 -21.27 4.05
C ASP A 375 31.41 -20.07 3.45
N ALA A 376 31.01 -19.09 4.28
CA ALA A 376 30.25 -17.92 3.83
C ALA A 376 31.10 -16.65 3.86
N TYR A 377 31.24 -15.99 2.72
CA TYR A 377 32.07 -14.82 2.54
C TYR A 377 31.29 -13.62 1.97
N TYR A 378 31.50 -12.46 2.59
CA TYR A 378 31.12 -11.16 2.04
C TYR A 378 32.37 -10.30 1.90
N ALA A 379 32.55 -9.72 0.73
CA ALA A 379 33.68 -8.85 0.45
C ALA A 379 33.20 -7.53 -0.15
N VAL A 380 33.96 -6.46 0.07
CA VAL A 380 33.73 -5.17 -0.58
C VAL A 380 34.78 -5.00 -1.66
N SER A 381 34.34 -4.58 -2.84
CA SER A 381 35.23 -4.26 -3.95
C SER A 381 36.19 -3.12 -3.61
N ALA A 382 37.45 -3.22 -4.04
CA ALA A 382 38.41 -2.12 -3.96
C ALA A 382 38.12 -1.00 -4.99
N TRP A 383 37.14 -1.19 -5.87
CA TRP A 383 36.83 -0.32 -7.01
C TRP A 383 35.33 -0.01 -7.08
N GLY A 384 34.97 1.27 -7.29
CA GLY A 384 33.59 1.70 -7.63
C GLY A 384 32.66 2.04 -6.46
N SER A 385 33.16 2.56 -5.35
CA SER A 385 32.48 2.45 -4.05
C SER A 385 31.39 3.51 -3.71
N GLU A 386 30.17 3.03 -3.46
CA GLU A 386 29.09 3.70 -2.71
C GLU A 386 29.16 3.39 -1.18
N ILE A 387 29.89 2.34 -0.77
CA ILE A 387 30.18 1.96 0.63
C ILE A 387 31.62 1.49 0.88
N THR A 388 32.41 2.29 1.61
CA THR A 388 33.79 1.93 1.95
C THR A 388 33.88 0.71 2.87
N ALA A 389 35.01 -0.01 2.85
CA ALA A 389 35.27 -1.12 3.77
C ALA A 389 35.04 -0.74 5.25
N GLN A 390 35.55 0.43 5.66
CA GLN A 390 35.38 0.97 7.01
C GLN A 390 33.90 1.15 7.36
N ARG A 391 33.12 1.72 6.43
CA ARG A 391 31.68 1.92 6.63
C ARG A 391 30.93 0.59 6.67
N TYR A 392 31.29 -0.37 5.81
CA TYR A 392 30.69 -1.69 5.80
C TYR A 392 30.91 -2.43 7.13
N VAL A 393 32.16 -2.48 7.59
CA VAL A 393 32.55 -3.10 8.87
C VAL A 393 31.84 -2.41 10.04
N ALA A 394 31.81 -1.07 10.05
CA ALA A 394 31.10 -0.30 11.07
C ALA A 394 29.60 -0.62 11.09
N THR A 395 28.95 -0.73 9.92
CA THR A 395 27.54 -1.16 9.83
C THR A 395 27.35 -2.56 10.41
N CYS A 396 28.23 -3.51 10.10
CA CYS A 396 28.16 -4.86 10.65
C CYS A 396 28.29 -4.86 12.19
N GLN A 397 29.22 -4.08 12.75
CA GLN A 397 29.41 -3.95 14.20
C GLN A 397 28.20 -3.31 14.88
N ALA A 398 27.71 -2.19 14.34
CA ALA A 398 26.57 -1.45 14.89
C ALA A 398 25.29 -2.31 14.94
N ASN A 399 25.18 -3.28 14.04
CA ASN A 399 24.05 -4.21 13.99
C ASN A 399 24.33 -5.56 14.67
N GLY A 400 25.49 -5.76 15.30
CA GLY A 400 25.81 -7.02 15.96
C GLY A 400 25.88 -8.23 15.01
N LEU A 401 26.21 -8.01 13.73
CA LEU A 401 26.41 -9.09 12.77
C LEU A 401 27.69 -9.86 13.11
N ARG A 402 27.61 -11.20 13.14
CA ARG A 402 28.74 -12.06 13.52
C ARG A 402 29.65 -12.34 12.34
N TYR A 403 30.88 -11.86 12.39
CA TYR A 403 31.88 -12.09 11.36
C TYR A 403 33.29 -12.15 11.92
N ARG A 404 34.22 -12.64 11.10
CA ARG A 404 35.66 -12.47 11.26
C ARG A 404 36.22 -11.86 9.99
N GLU A 405 37.00 -10.80 10.11
CA GLU A 405 37.80 -10.32 8.99
C GLU A 405 38.92 -11.32 8.72
N ILE A 406 39.12 -11.66 7.45
CA ILE A 406 40.09 -12.69 7.05
C ILE A 406 40.89 -12.24 5.83
N ALA A 407 42.07 -12.85 5.64
CA ALA A 407 42.74 -12.81 4.36
C ALA A 407 41.85 -13.48 3.28
N PRO A 408 41.62 -12.85 2.11
CA PRO A 408 40.75 -13.44 1.09
C PRO A 408 41.27 -14.80 0.60
N PRO A 409 40.40 -15.81 0.45
CA PRO A 409 40.79 -17.13 -0.05
C PRO A 409 41.20 -17.04 -1.53
N ARG A 410 42.51 -17.08 -1.80
CA ARG A 410 43.11 -16.88 -3.13
C ARG A 410 42.63 -17.87 -4.20
N ASP A 411 42.19 -19.05 -3.78
CA ASP A 411 41.61 -20.07 -4.67
C ASP A 411 40.19 -19.73 -5.14
N ILE A 412 39.50 -18.83 -4.44
CA ILE A 412 38.11 -18.41 -4.72
C ILE A 412 38.06 -17.00 -5.32
N VAL A 413 38.84 -16.06 -4.77
CA VAL A 413 38.74 -14.63 -5.07
C VAL A 413 40.12 -13.96 -5.19
N TYR A 414 40.27 -13.00 -6.10
CA TYR A 414 41.48 -12.17 -6.24
C TYR A 414 41.60 -11.16 -5.08
N PRO A 415 42.56 -11.30 -4.14
CA PRO A 415 42.65 -10.42 -2.98
C PRO A 415 42.86 -8.94 -3.32
N GLU A 416 43.63 -8.65 -4.37
CA GLU A 416 43.94 -7.29 -4.83
C GLU A 416 42.72 -6.54 -5.39
N ARG A 417 41.61 -7.25 -5.61
CA ARG A 417 40.34 -6.66 -6.06
C ARG A 417 39.42 -6.28 -4.90
N LEU A 418 39.79 -6.59 -3.66
CA LEU A 418 38.94 -6.42 -2.49
C LEU A 418 39.55 -5.44 -1.49
N SER A 419 38.71 -4.60 -0.89
CA SER A 419 39.11 -3.73 0.21
C SER A 419 38.94 -4.39 1.58
N VAL A 420 38.01 -5.35 1.70
CA VAL A 420 37.81 -6.17 2.91
C VAL A 420 37.14 -7.48 2.54
N CYS A 421 37.43 -8.56 3.29
CA CYS A 421 36.76 -9.85 3.18
C CYS A 421 36.38 -10.36 4.56
N LEU A 422 35.09 -10.64 4.75
CA LEU A 422 34.50 -11.11 5.99
C LEU A 422 34.06 -12.57 5.84
N HIS A 423 34.48 -13.43 6.75
CA HIS A 423 33.88 -14.74 6.96
C HIS A 423 32.71 -14.62 7.94
N THR A 424 31.51 -15.06 7.55
CA THR A 424 30.27 -14.86 8.31
C THR A 424 29.69 -16.17 8.84
N ASP A 425 28.58 -16.09 9.57
CA ASP A 425 27.79 -17.23 10.05
C ASP A 425 26.57 -17.55 9.15
N GLU A 426 26.53 -16.99 7.93
CA GLU A 426 25.44 -17.24 7.00
C GLU A 426 25.45 -18.66 6.45
N ALA A 427 24.25 -19.13 6.09
CA ALA A 427 24.03 -20.48 5.60
C ALA A 427 23.29 -20.45 4.26
N VAL A 428 23.06 -21.63 3.67
CA VAL A 428 22.25 -21.80 2.47
C VAL A 428 21.00 -22.59 2.82
N VAL A 429 19.86 -22.18 2.26
CA VAL A 429 18.60 -22.93 2.32
C VAL A 429 18.56 -23.91 1.16
N GLU A 430 18.57 -25.20 1.47
CA GLU A 430 18.39 -26.25 0.46
C GLU A 430 16.92 -26.33 0.04
N ILE A 431 16.56 -25.63 -1.03
CA ILE A 431 15.16 -25.50 -1.49
C ILE A 431 14.49 -26.85 -1.74
N GLY A 432 15.23 -27.86 -2.22
CA GLY A 432 14.72 -29.21 -2.36
C GLY A 432 14.32 -29.87 -1.02
N LYS A 433 15.09 -29.66 0.05
CA LYS A 433 14.74 -30.12 1.41
C LYS A 433 13.59 -29.31 1.98
N LEU A 434 13.61 -27.98 1.82
CA LEU A 434 12.52 -27.10 2.25
C LEU A 434 11.19 -27.52 1.62
N GLY A 435 11.16 -27.77 0.31
CA GLY A 435 9.97 -28.24 -0.41
C GLY A 435 9.45 -29.57 0.12
N LYS A 436 10.34 -30.52 0.48
CA LYS A 436 9.95 -31.80 1.11
C LYS A 436 9.35 -31.60 2.50
N LEU A 437 9.94 -30.71 3.32
CA LEU A 437 9.40 -30.36 4.64
C LEU A 437 8.01 -29.74 4.52
N LEU A 438 7.85 -28.73 3.66
CA LEU A 438 6.56 -28.09 3.41
C LEU A 438 5.51 -29.08 2.91
N MET A 439 5.86 -29.91 1.93
CA MET A 439 4.96 -30.93 1.39
C MET A 439 4.52 -31.92 2.47
N LYS A 440 5.45 -32.37 3.33
CA LYS A 440 5.14 -33.25 4.46
C LYS A 440 4.21 -32.57 5.46
N SER A 441 4.49 -31.32 5.84
CA SER A 441 3.66 -30.56 6.77
C SER A 441 2.26 -30.33 6.22
N LEU A 442 2.13 -29.87 4.96
CA LEU A 442 0.84 -29.61 4.32
C LEU A 442 -0.01 -30.88 4.20
N ARG A 443 0.56 -31.99 3.71
CA ARG A 443 -0.18 -33.26 3.57
C ARG A 443 -0.52 -33.90 4.92
N GLY A 444 0.29 -33.67 5.95
CA GLY A 444 0.03 -34.14 7.30
C GLY A 444 -0.97 -33.26 8.07
N HIS A 445 -1.32 -32.09 7.53
CA HIS A 445 -2.16 -31.12 8.23
C HIS A 445 -3.65 -31.38 7.96
N ARG A 446 -4.40 -31.82 8.98
CA ARG A 446 -5.82 -32.21 8.88
C ARG A 446 -6.73 -31.14 8.26
N HIS A 447 -6.45 -29.87 8.54
CA HIS A 447 -7.27 -28.73 8.09
C HIS A 447 -6.72 -27.99 6.86
N VAL A 448 -5.79 -28.59 6.11
CA VAL A 448 -5.25 -27.98 4.88
C VAL A 448 -5.54 -28.88 3.68
N ASP A 449 -6.36 -28.37 2.76
CA ASP A 449 -6.58 -28.94 1.42
C ASP A 449 -5.54 -28.36 0.45
N LEU A 450 -4.54 -29.16 0.08
CA LEU A 450 -3.49 -28.77 -0.88
C LEU A 450 -3.92 -29.15 -2.31
N ARG A 451 -4.11 -28.14 -3.16
CA ARG A 451 -4.47 -28.29 -4.57
C ARG A 451 -3.33 -27.84 -5.49
N LEU A 452 -2.55 -28.81 -5.98
CA LEU A 452 -1.52 -28.61 -7.01
C LEU A 452 -2.15 -28.63 -8.41
N SER A 453 -1.44 -28.15 -9.41
CA SER A 453 -1.90 -28.05 -10.81
C SER A 453 -3.26 -27.34 -10.94
N THR A 454 -3.57 -26.43 -10.02
CA THR A 454 -4.88 -25.83 -9.86
C THR A 454 -4.75 -24.32 -9.90
N GLU A 455 -5.05 -23.72 -11.06
CA GLU A 455 -5.00 -22.27 -11.25
C GLU A 455 -6.37 -21.64 -10.99
N VAL A 456 -6.43 -20.76 -9.98
CA VAL A 456 -7.56 -19.85 -9.79
C VAL A 456 -7.50 -18.76 -10.88
N LYS A 457 -8.57 -18.63 -11.67
CA LYS A 457 -8.63 -17.74 -12.84
C LYS A 457 -9.25 -16.39 -12.54
N SER A 458 -10.17 -16.35 -11.58
CA SER A 458 -10.85 -15.12 -11.17
C SER A 458 -11.38 -15.25 -9.75
N GLY A 459 -11.61 -14.10 -9.12
CA GLY A 459 -12.35 -13.98 -7.86
C GLY A 459 -13.38 -12.86 -7.94
N ARG A 460 -14.35 -12.87 -7.04
CA ARG A 460 -15.23 -11.73 -6.78
C ARG A 460 -15.60 -11.66 -5.31
N LEU A 461 -15.82 -10.45 -4.81
CA LEU A 461 -16.43 -10.23 -3.50
C LEU A 461 -17.94 -10.45 -3.62
N LEU A 462 -18.50 -11.25 -2.73
CA LEU A 462 -19.94 -11.37 -2.54
C LEU A 462 -20.45 -10.20 -1.67
N PRO A 463 -21.77 -9.91 -1.69
CA PRO A 463 -22.34 -8.85 -0.85
C PRO A 463 -22.07 -9.01 0.65
N ASP A 464 -21.86 -10.25 1.10
CA ASP A 464 -21.49 -10.61 2.47
C ASP A 464 -19.96 -10.69 2.69
N GLY A 465 -19.16 -10.03 1.85
CA GLY A 465 -17.70 -9.96 2.01
C GLY A 465 -16.94 -11.27 1.77
N ARG A 466 -17.62 -12.39 1.51
CA ARG A 466 -16.95 -13.66 1.20
C ARG A 466 -16.38 -13.66 -0.22
N LYS A 467 -15.32 -14.44 -0.43
CA LYS A 467 -14.60 -14.49 -1.69
C LYS A 467 -15.07 -15.70 -2.46
N GLN A 468 -15.73 -15.47 -3.59
CA GLN A 468 -16.04 -16.55 -4.52
C GLN A 468 -14.93 -16.64 -5.56
N LEU A 469 -14.29 -17.81 -5.66
CA LEU A 469 -13.20 -18.09 -6.58
C LEU A 469 -13.67 -19.02 -7.69
N ALA A 470 -13.11 -18.84 -8.88
CA ALA A 470 -13.30 -19.71 -10.03
C ALA A 470 -11.99 -20.39 -10.40
N VAL A 471 -12.02 -21.72 -10.48
CA VAL A 471 -10.92 -22.57 -10.92
C VAL A 471 -11.23 -23.09 -12.31
N ALA A 472 -10.22 -23.19 -13.18
CA ALA A 472 -10.41 -23.68 -14.53
C ALA A 472 -10.97 -25.10 -14.55
N GLY A 473 -12.07 -25.32 -15.29
CA GLY A 473 -12.69 -26.64 -15.44
C GLY A 473 -13.52 -27.11 -14.23
N GLU A 474 -13.64 -26.30 -13.18
CA GLU A 474 -14.44 -26.61 -12.00
C GLU A 474 -15.67 -25.69 -11.90
N ARG A 475 -16.71 -26.17 -11.22
CA ARG A 475 -17.83 -25.31 -10.80
C ARG A 475 -17.31 -24.26 -9.80
N PRO A 476 -17.96 -23.08 -9.69
CA PRO A 476 -17.58 -22.08 -8.70
C PRO A 476 -17.49 -22.72 -7.31
N LEU A 477 -16.35 -22.52 -6.66
CA LEU A 477 -16.12 -23.08 -5.33
C LEU A 477 -17.05 -22.41 -4.32
N GLU A 478 -17.28 -23.12 -3.22
CA GLU A 478 -17.93 -22.50 -2.08
C GLU A 478 -17.13 -21.27 -1.60
N PRO A 479 -17.80 -20.18 -1.17
CA PRO A 479 -17.10 -18.95 -0.82
C PRO A 479 -16.21 -19.07 0.42
N TYR A 480 -15.10 -18.34 0.42
CA TYR A 480 -14.12 -18.29 1.50
C TYR A 480 -14.32 -17.08 2.42
N ASP A 481 -14.08 -17.27 3.72
CA ASP A 481 -14.13 -16.22 4.75
C ASP A 481 -12.89 -15.32 4.72
N PHE A 482 -11.74 -15.84 4.28
CA PHE A 482 -10.50 -15.06 4.11
C PHE A 482 -9.75 -15.47 2.83
N LEU A 483 -8.89 -14.58 2.33
CA LEU A 483 -8.03 -14.84 1.17
C LEU A 483 -6.63 -14.27 1.38
N ILE A 484 -5.61 -15.12 1.16
CA ILE A 484 -4.20 -14.76 1.19
C ILE A 484 -3.64 -14.83 -0.23
N ASN A 485 -3.32 -13.68 -0.79
CA ASN A 485 -2.65 -13.54 -2.07
C ASN A 485 -1.12 -13.59 -1.87
N ALA A 486 -0.54 -14.78 -2.00
CA ALA A 486 0.90 -15.03 -1.94
C ALA A 486 1.49 -15.36 -3.33
N THR A 487 0.92 -14.76 -4.39
CA THR A 487 1.25 -15.08 -5.79
C THR A 487 2.43 -14.29 -6.37
N TYR A 488 3.14 -13.53 -5.52
CA TYR A 488 4.34 -12.74 -5.85
C TYR A 488 4.18 -11.92 -7.13
N ALA A 489 4.78 -12.34 -8.26
CA ALA A 489 4.65 -11.65 -9.54
C ALA A 489 3.18 -11.44 -9.95
N ASN A 490 2.29 -12.40 -9.68
CA ASN A 490 0.87 -12.27 -10.03
C ASN A 490 0.03 -11.52 -8.98
N SER A 491 0.66 -10.89 -7.97
CA SER A 491 -0.07 -10.24 -6.88
C SER A 491 -1.12 -9.26 -7.41
N ASN A 492 -0.73 -8.33 -8.28
CA ASN A 492 -1.64 -7.36 -8.89
C ASN A 492 -2.78 -8.00 -9.71
N ARG A 493 -2.54 -9.17 -10.33
CA ARG A 493 -3.58 -9.88 -11.07
C ARG A 493 -4.70 -10.35 -10.13
N VAL A 494 -4.34 -10.97 -9.02
CA VAL A 494 -5.31 -11.40 -7.99
C VAL A 494 -6.02 -10.20 -7.37
N THR A 495 -5.26 -9.16 -7.03
CA THR A 495 -5.77 -7.92 -6.44
C THR A 495 -6.79 -7.24 -7.37
N SER A 496 -6.55 -7.26 -8.68
CA SER A 496 -7.49 -6.69 -9.68
C SER A 496 -8.87 -7.35 -9.69
N TRP A 497 -8.97 -8.65 -9.38
CA TRP A 497 -10.25 -9.39 -9.40
C TRP A 497 -11.27 -8.82 -8.42
N PHE A 498 -10.79 -8.26 -7.31
CA PHE A 498 -11.62 -7.73 -6.25
C PHE A 498 -11.74 -6.20 -6.31
N GLY A 499 -11.19 -5.56 -7.36
CA GLY A 499 -11.18 -4.10 -7.49
C GLY A 499 -10.31 -3.42 -6.44
N PHE A 500 -9.30 -4.13 -5.92
CA PHE A 500 -8.30 -3.59 -5.02
C PHE A 500 -7.20 -2.86 -5.83
N PRO A 501 -6.41 -1.97 -5.20
CA PRO A 501 -5.36 -1.20 -5.86
C PRO A 501 -4.24 -2.08 -6.33
N LEU A 502 -3.66 -1.68 -7.43
CA LEU A 502 -2.42 -2.29 -7.87
C LEU A 502 -1.25 -1.56 -7.25
N ARG A 503 -0.25 -2.31 -6.81
CA ARG A 503 1.05 -1.71 -6.53
C ARG A 503 1.74 -1.36 -7.83
N PRO A 504 2.44 -0.22 -7.93
CA PRO A 504 3.37 -0.01 -9.03
C PRO A 504 4.52 -1.02 -8.86
N LEU A 505 4.55 -2.04 -9.73
CA LEU A 505 5.52 -3.13 -9.65
C LEU A 505 6.45 -3.09 -10.87
N ARG A 506 7.74 -3.23 -10.62
CA ARG A 506 8.75 -3.50 -11.64
C ARG A 506 9.00 -5.00 -11.72
N PHE A 507 9.02 -5.51 -12.94
CA PHE A 507 9.28 -6.92 -13.24
C PHE A 507 10.62 -7.05 -13.97
N ASP A 508 11.58 -7.64 -13.29
CA ASP A 508 12.90 -7.93 -13.85
C ASP A 508 12.94 -9.41 -14.28
N LEU A 509 13.15 -9.65 -15.57
CA LEU A 509 13.44 -10.99 -16.09
C LEU A 509 14.93 -11.28 -15.82
N LEU A 510 15.19 -12.21 -14.91
CA LEU A 510 16.53 -12.53 -14.42
C LEU A 510 17.04 -13.86 -14.93
N GLU A 511 18.31 -13.92 -15.31
CA GLU A 511 19.10 -15.13 -15.54
C GLU A 511 20.09 -15.38 -14.40
N MET A 512 20.11 -16.62 -13.91
CA MET A 512 21.16 -17.13 -13.04
C MET A 512 21.82 -18.33 -13.72
N ALA A 513 23.14 -18.28 -13.89
CA ALA A 513 23.88 -19.38 -14.46
C ALA A 513 24.20 -20.41 -13.37
N VAL A 514 23.83 -21.66 -13.62
CA VAL A 514 24.28 -22.79 -12.81
C VAL A 514 25.54 -23.32 -13.46
N VAL A 515 26.59 -23.42 -12.67
CA VAL A 515 27.90 -23.92 -13.10
C VAL A 515 28.35 -25.05 -12.22
N GLU A 516 29.08 -25.98 -12.79
CA GLU A 516 29.77 -27.05 -12.07
C GLU A 516 31.24 -26.65 -11.91
N ILE A 517 31.77 -26.73 -10.69
CA ILE A 517 33.17 -26.45 -10.36
C ILE A 517 33.74 -27.69 -9.68
N PRO A 518 34.39 -28.59 -10.46
CA PRO A 518 34.83 -29.88 -9.95
C PRO A 518 35.75 -29.76 -8.72
N LYS A 519 35.48 -30.57 -7.70
CA LYS A 519 36.28 -30.67 -6.44
C LYS A 519 36.34 -29.37 -5.63
N ALA A 520 35.47 -28.39 -5.90
CA ALA A 520 35.38 -27.20 -5.07
C ALA A 520 34.74 -27.55 -3.71
N ARG A 521 35.29 -27.01 -2.62
CA ARG A 521 34.60 -27.02 -1.32
C ARG A 521 33.30 -26.23 -1.42
N ARG A 522 32.34 -26.47 -0.52
CA ARG A 522 31.11 -25.67 -0.48
C ARG A 522 31.43 -24.29 0.07
N PHE A 523 31.11 -23.26 -0.71
CA PHE A 523 31.22 -21.89 -0.25
C PHE A 523 30.14 -20.99 -0.86
N MET A 524 30.04 -19.80 -0.29
CA MET A 524 29.32 -18.67 -0.82
C MET A 524 30.25 -17.47 -0.82
N MET A 525 30.35 -16.77 -1.95
CA MET A 525 31.11 -15.52 -2.06
C MET A 525 30.21 -14.46 -2.66
N THR A 526 30.06 -13.34 -1.95
CA THR A 526 29.30 -12.18 -2.37
C THR A 526 30.20 -10.94 -2.40
N ILE A 527 30.34 -10.30 -3.57
CA ILE A 527 31.12 -9.06 -3.73
C ILE A 527 30.17 -7.86 -3.78
N LEU A 528 30.25 -6.99 -2.77
CA LEU A 528 29.48 -5.76 -2.59
C LEU A 528 30.13 -4.58 -3.34
N ASP A 529 29.30 -3.59 -3.68
CA ASP A 529 29.72 -2.20 -4.00
C ASP A 529 30.49 -1.96 -5.32
N ALA A 530 30.23 -2.80 -6.32
CA ALA A 530 30.70 -2.67 -7.71
C ALA A 530 29.66 -3.37 -8.62
N PRO A 531 29.90 -3.70 -9.92
CA PRO A 531 29.09 -4.70 -10.61
C PRO A 531 29.08 -6.01 -9.80
N PHE A 532 28.12 -6.12 -8.90
CA PHE A 532 28.03 -7.08 -7.81
C PHE A 532 27.90 -8.47 -8.41
N THR A 533 28.76 -9.37 -7.96
CA THR A 533 28.75 -10.80 -8.33
C THR A 533 28.57 -11.62 -7.07
N SER A 534 27.72 -12.65 -7.16
CA SER A 534 27.57 -13.67 -6.13
C SER A 534 27.71 -15.06 -6.75
N LEU A 535 28.48 -15.91 -6.08
CA LEU A 535 28.63 -17.33 -6.39
C LEU A 535 28.28 -18.14 -5.14
N THR A 536 27.19 -18.91 -5.22
CA THR A 536 26.65 -19.64 -4.05
C THR A 536 26.52 -21.12 -4.37
N SER A 537 27.03 -21.98 -3.48
CA SER A 537 26.86 -23.43 -3.58
C SER A 537 25.37 -23.83 -3.57
N VAL A 538 24.98 -24.73 -4.46
CA VAL A 538 23.59 -25.16 -4.67
C VAL A 538 23.39 -26.53 -3.99
N GLY A 539 23.38 -26.55 -2.66
CA GLY A 539 23.22 -27.77 -1.86
C GLY A 539 24.46 -28.68 -1.83
N SER A 540 24.26 -30.00 -1.89
CA SER A 540 25.34 -31.00 -1.86
C SER A 540 25.94 -31.24 -3.25
N GLY A 541 27.23 -30.96 -3.43
CA GLY A 541 28.00 -31.31 -4.64
C GLY A 541 28.81 -30.14 -5.20
N ASP A 542 29.19 -30.26 -6.47
CA ASP A 542 30.09 -29.34 -7.18
C ASP A 542 29.33 -28.22 -7.94
N LEU A 543 28.04 -28.01 -7.65
CA LEU A 543 27.18 -27.06 -8.35
C LEU A 543 27.09 -25.71 -7.63
N PHE A 544 27.23 -24.64 -8.40
CA PHE A 544 27.17 -23.27 -7.93
C PHE A 544 26.22 -22.43 -8.78
N MET A 545 25.58 -21.46 -8.16
CA MET A 545 24.76 -20.47 -8.83
C MET A 545 25.51 -19.15 -8.90
N LEU A 546 25.79 -18.72 -10.13
CA LEU A 546 26.39 -17.43 -10.44
C LEU A 546 25.28 -16.43 -10.79
N SER A 547 25.39 -15.24 -10.21
CA SER A 547 24.44 -14.14 -10.43
C SER A 547 25.13 -12.79 -10.31
N HIS A 548 24.56 -11.78 -10.95
CA HIS A 548 25.13 -10.44 -10.99
C HIS A 548 24.05 -9.36 -11.08
N ILE A 549 24.19 -8.24 -10.37
CA ILE A 549 23.11 -7.23 -10.26
C ILE A 549 22.64 -6.65 -11.59
N HIS A 550 23.56 -6.38 -12.53
CA HIS A 550 23.22 -5.91 -13.88
C HIS A 550 23.16 -7.05 -14.91
N GLN A 551 24.20 -7.89 -14.98
CA GLN A 551 24.29 -8.91 -16.02
C GLN A 551 23.25 -10.03 -15.91
N SER A 552 22.67 -10.25 -14.73
CA SER A 552 21.52 -11.16 -14.61
C SER A 552 20.23 -10.57 -15.16
N ILE A 553 20.09 -9.25 -15.33
CA ILE A 553 18.85 -8.64 -15.83
C ILE A 553 18.82 -8.73 -17.36
N LEU A 554 17.95 -9.59 -17.89
CA LEU A 554 17.71 -9.73 -19.33
C LEU A 554 16.75 -8.67 -19.85
N ALA A 555 15.78 -8.27 -19.03
CA ALA A 555 14.83 -7.20 -19.31
C ALA A 555 14.21 -6.67 -18.02
N SER A 556 13.79 -5.41 -18.01
CA SER A 556 13.06 -4.79 -16.90
C SER A 556 11.91 -3.94 -17.43
N GLN A 557 10.73 -4.04 -16.82
CA GLN A 557 9.54 -3.29 -17.22
C GLN A 557 8.70 -2.88 -16.00
N VAL A 558 8.13 -1.68 -16.05
CA VAL A 558 7.03 -1.22 -15.18
C VAL A 558 5.77 -1.09 -16.04
N PRO A 559 4.90 -2.12 -16.05
CA PRO A 559 3.70 -2.14 -16.89
C PRO A 559 2.69 -1.07 -16.44
N PRO A 560 2.14 -0.25 -17.35
CA PRO A 560 1.13 0.76 -17.04
C PRO A 560 -0.14 0.19 -16.40
N ASP A 561 -0.51 -1.04 -16.74
CA ASP A 561 -1.67 -1.74 -16.19
C ASP A 561 -1.36 -2.45 -14.86
N GLY A 562 -0.11 -2.37 -14.38
CA GLY A 562 0.39 -3.06 -13.19
C GLY A 562 0.46 -4.58 -13.31
N LEU A 563 0.16 -5.17 -14.48
CA LEU A 563 0.11 -6.63 -14.64
C LEU A 563 1.45 -7.19 -15.14
N PRO A 564 1.83 -8.43 -14.75
CA PRO A 564 3.07 -9.02 -15.21
C PRO A 564 3.17 -9.08 -16.74
N PRO A 565 4.29 -8.62 -17.33
CA PRO A 565 4.48 -8.65 -18.77
C PRO A 565 4.58 -10.08 -19.29
N LYS A 566 4.19 -10.27 -20.55
CA LYS A 566 4.33 -11.55 -21.26
C LYS A 566 5.66 -11.59 -22.00
N TRP A 567 6.65 -12.26 -21.42
CA TRP A 567 7.94 -12.50 -22.07
C TRP A 567 7.80 -13.64 -23.09
N LYS A 568 7.82 -13.32 -24.40
CA LYS A 568 7.66 -14.33 -25.48
C LYS A 568 8.95 -15.09 -25.77
N SER A 569 10.10 -14.44 -25.63
CA SER A 569 11.44 -15.02 -25.83
C SER A 569 12.47 -14.21 -25.05
N TRP A 570 13.62 -14.82 -24.79
CA TRP A 570 14.76 -14.18 -24.15
C TRP A 570 16.05 -14.76 -24.71
N SER A 571 17.13 -13.98 -24.68
CA SER A 571 18.46 -14.42 -25.04
C SER A 571 19.31 -14.49 -23.78
N SER A 572 20.05 -15.58 -23.62
CA SER A 572 20.96 -15.76 -22.50
C SER A 572 22.08 -14.72 -22.55
N ASN A 573 22.38 -14.12 -21.41
CA ASN A 573 23.52 -13.23 -21.14
C ASN A 573 24.63 -13.95 -20.34
N ARG A 574 24.61 -15.29 -20.28
CA ARG A 574 25.52 -16.11 -19.48
C ARG A 574 27.01 -15.82 -19.74
N ASP A 575 27.39 -15.50 -20.98
CA ASP A 575 28.80 -15.27 -21.32
C ASP A 575 29.32 -13.98 -20.69
N ASN A 576 28.49 -12.93 -20.67
CA ASN A 576 28.81 -11.69 -19.97
C ASN A 576 28.78 -11.90 -18.45
N LEU A 577 27.83 -12.70 -17.94
CA LEU A 577 27.75 -13.06 -16.53
C LEU A 577 29.04 -13.77 -16.06
N MET A 578 29.51 -14.77 -16.81
CA MET A 578 30.78 -15.47 -16.57
C MET A 578 31.98 -14.51 -16.65
N ARG A 579 32.05 -13.68 -17.71
CA ARG A 579 33.14 -12.72 -17.90
C ARG A 579 33.23 -11.70 -16.76
N HIS A 580 32.09 -11.24 -16.24
CA HIS A 580 32.05 -10.35 -15.08
C HIS A 580 32.44 -11.07 -13.80
N GLY A 581 32.00 -12.31 -13.60
CA GLY A 581 32.39 -13.12 -12.45
C GLY A 581 33.90 -13.36 -12.39
N LEU A 582 34.52 -13.68 -13.52
CA LEU A 582 35.97 -13.89 -13.66
C LEU A 582 36.82 -12.66 -13.29
N ARG A 583 36.24 -11.45 -13.19
CA ARG A 583 36.99 -10.28 -12.71
C ARG A 583 37.35 -10.37 -11.23
N TYR A 584 36.59 -11.14 -10.46
CA TYR A 584 36.78 -11.32 -9.03
C TYR A 584 37.09 -12.77 -8.66
N LEU A 585 36.50 -13.74 -9.36
CA LEU A 585 36.44 -15.13 -8.95
C LEU A 585 37.29 -16.03 -9.89
N PRO A 586 38.61 -16.19 -9.67
CA PRO A 586 39.47 -17.08 -10.48
C PRO A 586 38.96 -18.52 -10.51
N ILE A 587 38.25 -18.96 -9.47
CA ILE A 587 37.65 -20.29 -9.40
C ILE A 587 36.72 -20.60 -10.58
N LEU A 588 36.12 -19.58 -11.21
CA LEU A 588 35.27 -19.73 -12.38
C LEU A 588 36.02 -20.16 -13.65
N GLU A 589 37.35 -20.07 -13.69
CA GLU A 589 38.15 -20.61 -14.82
C GLU A 589 37.99 -22.13 -14.97
N ARG A 590 37.67 -22.81 -13.86
CA ARG A 590 37.41 -24.26 -13.82
C ARG A 590 35.93 -24.59 -14.02
N ALA A 591 35.07 -23.58 -14.12
CA ALA A 591 33.64 -23.78 -14.10
C ALA A 591 33.12 -24.21 -15.48
N ARG A 592 32.26 -25.22 -15.48
CA ARG A 592 31.50 -25.64 -16.66
C ARG A 592 30.05 -25.17 -16.50
N HIS A 593 29.53 -24.45 -17.49
CA HIS A 593 28.11 -24.11 -17.52
C HIS A 593 27.26 -25.39 -17.61
N VAL A 594 26.23 -25.47 -16.77
CA VAL A 594 25.28 -26.60 -16.73
C VAL A 594 23.95 -26.16 -17.31
N GLU A 595 23.39 -25.07 -16.79
CA GLU A 595 22.12 -24.52 -17.24
C GLU A 595 21.99 -23.03 -16.92
N SER A 596 21.07 -22.36 -17.59
CA SER A 596 20.66 -20.99 -17.27
C SER A 596 19.22 -21.01 -16.76
N ARG A 597 19.03 -20.63 -15.50
CA ARG A 597 17.71 -20.55 -14.88
C ARG A 597 17.16 -19.14 -15.05
N VAL A 598 15.98 -19.02 -15.63
CA VAL A 598 15.33 -17.73 -15.89
C VAL A 598 14.06 -17.59 -15.07
N GLY A 599 13.92 -16.47 -14.36
CA GLY A 599 12.80 -16.18 -13.48
C GLY A 599 12.43 -14.71 -13.46
N VAL A 600 11.26 -14.41 -12.88
CA VAL A 600 10.80 -13.03 -12.70
C VAL A 600 11.02 -12.60 -11.26
N ARG A 601 11.85 -11.57 -11.06
CA ARG A 601 11.92 -10.83 -9.81
C ARG A 601 10.92 -9.69 -9.87
N THR A 602 10.09 -9.58 -8.84
CA THR A 602 9.07 -8.53 -8.71
C THR A 602 9.44 -7.65 -7.53
N VAL A 603 9.58 -6.36 -7.78
CA VAL A 603 9.90 -5.34 -6.77
C VAL A 603 8.96 -4.15 -6.92
N GLU A 604 8.85 -3.32 -5.90
CA GLU A 604 8.17 -2.03 -6.04
C GLU A 604 8.92 -1.18 -7.08
N ALA A 605 8.16 -0.55 -7.97
CA ALA A 605 8.73 0.36 -8.96
C ALA A 605 9.12 1.68 -8.29
N TYR A 606 10.10 2.38 -8.88
CA TYR A 606 10.52 3.74 -8.47
C TYR A 606 11.16 3.83 -7.08
N SER A 607 11.67 2.71 -6.58
CA SER A 607 12.37 2.60 -5.30
C SER A 607 13.87 2.32 -5.50
N GLU A 608 14.46 2.70 -6.64
CA GLU A 608 15.83 2.30 -7.02
C GLU A 608 16.93 2.84 -6.11
N ASP A 609 16.73 4.02 -5.52
CA ASP A 609 17.68 4.63 -4.57
C ASP A 609 17.59 4.02 -3.16
N TYR A 610 16.66 3.09 -2.94
CA TYR A 610 16.43 2.43 -1.66
C TYR A 610 16.73 0.93 -1.75
N ASP A 611 17.82 0.49 -1.13
CA ASP A 611 18.19 -0.94 -1.02
C ASP A 611 17.22 -1.78 -0.17
N GLY A 612 16.32 -1.13 0.57
CA GLY A 612 15.42 -1.82 1.47
C GLY A 612 14.43 -2.70 0.73
N ARG A 613 14.29 -3.94 1.20
CA ARG A 613 13.37 -4.93 0.65
C ARG A 613 12.54 -5.56 1.76
N PRO A 614 11.75 -4.78 2.50
CA PRO A 614 10.91 -5.34 3.55
C PRO A 614 9.94 -6.34 2.94
N THR A 615 9.56 -7.37 3.71
CA THR A 615 8.38 -8.14 3.35
C THR A 615 7.15 -7.33 3.74
N VAL A 616 6.28 -7.07 2.76
CA VAL A 616 5.10 -6.22 2.96
C VAL A 616 3.85 -7.08 3.03
N LEU A 617 3.17 -7.05 4.18
CA LEU A 617 1.81 -7.53 4.36
C LEU A 617 0.83 -6.40 4.07
N THR A 618 -0.16 -6.65 3.23
CA THR A 618 -1.12 -5.60 2.82
C THR A 618 -2.54 -6.05 3.07
N PRO A 619 -3.23 -5.44 4.04
CA PRO A 619 -4.66 -5.62 4.20
C PRO A 619 -5.40 -4.90 3.07
N HIS A 620 -6.33 -5.60 2.43
CA HIS A 620 -7.24 -5.03 1.43
C HIS A 620 -8.68 -4.90 1.96
N GLY A 621 -8.90 -5.23 3.23
CA GLY A 621 -10.23 -5.38 3.81
C GLY A 621 -10.92 -6.68 3.38
N PHE A 622 -12.14 -6.89 3.88
CA PHE A 622 -12.95 -8.08 3.57
C PHE A 622 -12.22 -9.41 3.82
N GLY A 623 -11.34 -9.47 4.82
CA GLY A 623 -10.49 -10.63 5.10
C GLY A 623 -9.52 -10.99 3.97
N CYS A 624 -9.14 -10.03 3.12
CA CYS A 624 -8.16 -10.22 2.03
C CYS A 624 -6.81 -9.60 2.38
N TRP A 625 -5.75 -10.37 2.17
CA TRP A 625 -4.39 -9.95 2.42
C TRP A 625 -3.51 -10.28 1.22
N SER A 626 -2.52 -9.43 0.93
CA SER A 626 -1.44 -9.76 -0.02
C SER A 626 -0.10 -9.78 0.67
N VAL A 627 0.74 -10.74 0.29
CA VAL A 627 2.11 -10.87 0.76
C VAL A 627 3.05 -10.58 -0.41
N LEU A 628 3.88 -9.55 -0.28
CA LEU A 628 4.97 -9.26 -1.20
C LEU A 628 6.29 -9.34 -0.43
N GLY A 629 6.96 -10.49 -0.49
CA GLY A 629 8.20 -10.74 0.22
C GLY A 629 9.35 -11.08 -0.71
N GLY A 630 10.52 -10.48 -0.48
CA GLY A 630 11.75 -10.75 -1.23
C GLY A 630 12.73 -11.70 -0.52
N LYS A 631 12.43 -12.10 0.71
CA LYS A 631 13.36 -12.79 1.62
C LYS A 631 12.71 -14.03 2.20
N ILE A 632 13.24 -15.22 1.88
CA ILE A 632 12.69 -16.50 2.36
C ILE A 632 12.69 -16.57 3.90
N VAL A 633 13.73 -16.02 4.55
CA VAL A 633 13.92 -16.05 6.00
C VAL A 633 12.82 -15.34 6.80
N THR A 634 12.00 -14.49 6.18
CA THR A 634 10.93 -13.79 6.87
C THR A 634 9.59 -14.53 6.81
N ALA A 635 9.49 -15.65 6.07
CA ALA A 635 8.23 -16.30 5.73
C ALA A 635 7.42 -16.76 6.95
N VAL A 636 8.07 -17.37 7.95
CA VAL A 636 7.40 -17.89 9.15
C VAL A 636 6.82 -16.77 10.01
N SER A 637 7.63 -15.76 10.31
CA SER A 637 7.21 -14.64 11.16
C SER A 637 6.01 -13.89 10.54
N ASN A 638 6.07 -13.65 9.22
CA ASN A 638 4.97 -13.02 8.48
C ASN A 638 3.70 -13.89 8.45
N ALA A 639 3.85 -15.22 8.29
CA ALA A 639 2.71 -16.14 8.33
C ALA A 639 2.04 -16.17 9.71
N ARG A 640 2.82 -16.12 10.80
CA ARG A 640 2.30 -16.04 12.17
C ARG A 640 1.60 -14.72 12.45
N GLU A 641 2.17 -13.60 12.00
CA GLU A 641 1.54 -12.28 12.13
C GLU A 641 0.16 -12.26 11.44
N LEU A 642 0.12 -12.74 10.20
CA LEU A 642 -1.09 -12.87 9.40
C LEU A 642 -2.12 -13.80 10.05
N ALA A 643 -1.69 -14.96 10.57
CA ALA A 643 -2.57 -15.89 11.28
C ALA A 643 -3.18 -15.24 12.52
N ALA A 644 -2.38 -14.52 13.32
CA ALA A 644 -2.86 -13.80 14.49
C ALA A 644 -3.85 -12.68 14.13
N GLN A 645 -3.65 -11.99 13.01
CA GLN A 645 -4.61 -10.99 12.49
C GLN A 645 -5.94 -11.64 12.11
N ILE A 646 -5.90 -12.75 11.36
CA ILE A 646 -7.10 -13.49 10.96
C ILE A 646 -7.84 -14.07 12.18
N GLU A 647 -7.12 -14.55 13.20
CA GLU A 647 -7.73 -15.02 14.44
C GLU A 647 -8.47 -13.91 15.17
N ARG A 648 -7.89 -12.70 15.25
CA ARG A 648 -8.56 -11.53 15.83
C ARG A 648 -9.79 -11.13 15.03
N GLU A 649 -9.69 -11.05 13.71
CA GLU A 649 -10.83 -10.78 12.84
C GLU A 649 -11.93 -11.86 13.00
N SER A 650 -11.55 -13.14 13.05
CA SER A 650 -12.50 -14.23 13.27
C SER A 650 -13.15 -14.21 14.64
N ALA A 651 -12.44 -13.78 15.69
CA ALA A 651 -13.01 -13.66 17.03
C ALA A 651 -14.05 -12.54 17.09
N ALA A 652 -13.75 -11.39 16.47
CA ALA A 652 -14.70 -10.28 16.33
C ALA A 652 -15.96 -10.66 15.53
N LEU A 653 -15.85 -11.58 14.56
CA LEU A 653 -17.00 -12.12 13.81
C LEU A 653 -17.89 -13.08 14.63
N ARG A 654 -17.38 -13.63 15.74
CA ARG A 654 -18.09 -14.61 16.57
C ARG A 654 -18.72 -14.00 17.83
N ALA A 655 -18.11 -12.94 18.36
CA ALA A 655 -18.63 -12.14 19.47
C ALA A 655 -19.84 -11.31 19.01
#